data_AF-A0A815YWU8-F1
#
_entry.id   AF-A0A815YWU8-F1
#
_cell.length_a   1.000
_cell.length_b   1.000
_cell.length_c   1.000
_cell.angle_alpha   90.00
_cell.angle_beta   90.00
_cell.angle_gamma   90.00
#
_symmetry.space_group_name_H-M   'P 1'
#
loop_
_entity.id
_entity.type
_entity.pdbx_description
1 polymer ?
#
loop_
_entity_poly.entity_id
_entity_poly.type
_entity_poly.pdbx_seq_one_letter_code
_entity_poly.pdbx_strand_id
1 'polypeptide(L)'
;MFSSYQTLTVIGIAKDGHIIYGPYLSTGVRVTSGFDVCNGMFYDSVGNYGYFATNTYPYVTGCFGPANYPNAMPNCTTNPAAAYTKSTYAASFTTSNADINYLSSTELHSSAVTRSIALLSKVTVLRMYLSRIVLFLSFVATASALANNSYDNCLQLTAKFARTVTNGPVADIRMTTGVNVTCSQLSNVSCPGQMVNGVCTYQQKLALTCINGSTVRIRVQSNGLPRRCSLVPLTARIVELNIDFEVNFNPDVSVNSPVQSPTSVGDVSKLLCNITNHASIPATSNFVKNTTMAAMDVIAGVAVDGVSIFNVNSANLVDPFFPNPTSYAAEGADQCLSHPGGGGELHYHVASGCMVNPPPGNLTGCGPDIRCLNNVANYSVQMFSSYQTLTVIGIAKDGHIIYGPYLSTGVQVTSGFDVCNGMFYDSVGNYGYFATSTYPYVTGCFGPANYPNAMPNCTTNPAAAYTKSTYAASFTSSSSTTAGTASSTVGSISSTISATTSTAVLSSTAISTASTSAVGYSTSSGASGSPASSSTTAAMSSSSSLSTSAVGSSGSSSTAAITSSPAGSTASASSTARLTISTVAVGSSTLSVAGGTSVSSSTSRAMASSSSTSRSVNSSAATASTASSSAGSSASSSSTARSTVLSSSTVKTTSASSSDKTSHISSAIVSLCLFIMLTIIH
;
A
#
# COMPACT_ATOMS: atom_id res chain seq x y z
N MET A 1 -0.98 24.26 34.36
CA MET A 1 -1.63 25.00 33.25
C MET A 1 -0.71 24.96 32.05
N PHE A 2 -0.82 23.93 31.21
CA PHE A 2 -0.15 23.90 29.90
C PHE A 2 -1.10 24.55 28.91
N SER A 3 -0.73 25.73 28.41
CA SER A 3 -1.45 26.44 27.36
C SER A 3 -1.55 25.55 26.13
N SER A 4 -2.77 25.35 25.63
CA SER A 4 -3.06 24.63 24.39
C SER A 4 -2.27 25.24 23.23
N TYR A 5 -1.29 24.51 22.70
CA TYR A 5 -0.72 24.81 21.38
C TYR A 5 -1.80 24.52 20.33
N GLN A 6 -2.48 25.55 19.87
CA GLN A 6 -3.45 25.44 18.78
C GLN A 6 -2.76 25.70 17.44
N THR A 7 -2.95 24.78 16.50
CA THR A 7 -2.23 24.72 15.23
C THR A 7 -2.83 25.66 14.18
N LEU A 8 -1.98 26.43 13.51
CA LEU A 8 -2.35 27.16 12.29
C LEU A 8 -2.66 26.15 11.17
N THR A 9 -3.65 26.42 10.32
CA THR A 9 -3.96 25.55 9.17
C THR A 9 -2.88 25.72 8.10
N VAL A 10 -2.05 24.70 7.93
CA VAL A 10 -1.06 24.64 6.86
C VAL A 10 -1.76 24.28 5.55
N ILE A 11 -1.53 25.07 4.50
CA ILE A 11 -2.10 24.85 3.16
C ILE A 11 -1.02 24.57 2.09
N GLY A 12 0.26 24.73 2.43
CA GLY A 12 1.37 24.41 1.53
C GLY A 12 2.74 24.78 2.09
N ILE A 13 3.76 24.64 1.25
CA ILE A 13 5.14 25.07 1.51
C ILE A 13 5.60 25.83 0.26
N ALA A 14 6.16 27.03 0.44
CA ALA A 14 6.70 27.84 -0.63
C ALA A 14 8.07 27.32 -1.12
N LYS A 15 8.52 27.80 -2.28
CA LYS A 15 9.76 27.31 -2.93
C LYS A 15 11.02 27.52 -2.08
N ASP A 16 11.02 28.52 -1.20
CA ASP A 16 12.10 28.83 -0.25
C ASP A 16 12.01 28.05 1.06
N GLY A 17 11.07 27.11 1.17
CA GLY A 17 10.93 26.21 2.32
C GLY A 17 10.06 26.77 3.46
N HIS A 18 9.53 28.00 3.35
CA HIS A 18 8.63 28.54 4.38
C HIS A 18 7.20 28.02 4.21
N ILE A 19 6.50 27.87 5.34
CA ILE A 19 5.14 27.32 5.37
C ILE A 19 4.14 28.35 4.83
N ILE A 20 3.14 27.89 4.09
CA ILE A 20 1.98 28.66 3.66
C ILE A 20 0.79 28.27 4.55
N TYR A 21 0.19 29.25 5.21
CA TYR A 21 -0.96 29.10 6.09
C TYR A 21 -2.25 29.60 5.44
N GLY A 22 -3.39 29.10 5.94
CA GLY A 22 -4.71 29.62 5.61
C GLY A 22 -4.94 31.05 6.14
N PRO A 23 -6.06 31.70 5.77
CA PRO A 23 -6.33 33.09 6.12
C PRO A 23 -6.64 33.36 7.60
N TYR A 24 -6.81 32.31 8.41
CA TYR A 24 -7.23 32.41 9.81
C TYR A 24 -6.14 31.92 10.74
N LEU A 25 -5.92 32.68 11.82
CA LEU A 25 -5.15 32.22 12.98
C LEU A 25 -5.93 31.12 13.71
N SER A 26 -5.25 30.43 14.63
CA SER A 26 -5.87 29.45 15.52
C SER A 26 -7.00 30.03 16.39
N THR A 27 -7.02 31.36 16.57
CA THR A 27 -8.10 32.08 17.26
C THR A 27 -9.37 32.27 16.41
N GLY A 28 -9.38 31.80 15.15
CA GLY A 28 -10.45 32.07 14.18
C GLY A 28 -10.43 33.51 13.65
N VAL A 29 -9.49 34.35 14.11
CA VAL A 29 -9.30 35.71 13.61
C VAL A 29 -8.59 35.65 12.26
N ARG A 30 -9.18 36.33 11.28
CA ARG A 30 -8.58 36.47 9.96
C ARG A 30 -7.35 37.37 10.04
N VAL A 31 -6.23 36.94 9.47
CA VAL A 31 -5.03 37.78 9.37
C VAL A 31 -5.25 38.79 8.25
N THR A 32 -5.38 40.07 8.60
CA THR A 32 -5.66 41.15 7.64
C THR A 32 -4.56 42.19 7.55
N SER A 33 -3.52 42.10 8.38
CA SER A 33 -2.40 43.06 8.44
C SER A 33 -1.13 42.40 8.99
N GLY A 34 0.00 43.10 8.92
CA GLY A 34 1.30 42.60 9.41
C GLY A 34 2.12 41.80 8.38
N PHE A 35 1.65 41.76 7.12
CA PHE A 35 2.35 41.14 6.01
C PHE A 35 3.46 42.03 5.46
N ASP A 36 4.51 41.42 4.93
CA ASP A 36 5.48 42.07 4.06
C ASP A 36 5.04 42.03 2.58
N VAL A 37 5.87 42.57 1.69
CA VAL A 37 5.57 42.63 0.24
C VAL A 37 5.47 41.25 -0.41
N CYS A 38 6.03 40.20 0.21
CA CYS A 38 5.90 38.83 -0.25
C CYS A 38 4.65 38.13 0.27
N ASN A 39 3.82 38.82 1.07
CA ASN A 39 2.65 38.28 1.75
C ASN A 39 3.03 37.24 2.83
N GLY A 40 4.22 37.40 3.41
CA GLY A 40 4.66 36.65 4.58
C GLY A 40 4.74 37.51 5.84
N MET A 41 4.81 36.87 7.00
CA MET A 41 4.96 37.54 8.28
C MET A 41 5.68 36.66 9.29
N PHE A 42 6.32 37.29 10.28
CA PHE A 42 6.77 36.63 11.50
C PHE A 42 5.58 36.42 12.43
N TYR A 43 5.27 35.17 12.74
CA TYR A 43 4.07 34.80 13.49
C TYR A 43 4.34 34.37 14.94
N ASP A 44 5.61 34.34 15.37
CA ASP A 44 5.98 34.13 16.77
C ASP A 44 7.21 34.94 17.20
N SER A 45 7.49 34.90 18.51
CA SER A 45 8.63 35.59 19.13
C SER A 45 9.99 34.93 18.85
N VAL A 46 10.00 33.74 18.25
CA VAL A 46 11.24 32.99 17.93
C VAL A 46 11.75 33.37 16.54
N GLY A 47 10.97 34.17 15.79
CA GLY A 47 11.35 34.63 14.46
C GLY A 47 10.96 33.65 13.36
N ASN A 48 9.97 32.77 13.60
CA ASN A 48 9.47 31.91 12.53
C ASN A 48 8.65 32.73 11.52
N TYR A 49 8.99 32.55 10.24
CA TYR A 49 8.40 33.25 9.11
C TYR A 49 7.55 32.30 8.27
N GLY A 50 6.44 32.79 7.73
CA GLY A 50 5.56 32.04 6.84
C GLY A 50 4.65 32.93 6.01
N TYR A 51 4.13 32.37 4.92
CA TYR A 51 3.17 33.02 4.02
C TYR A 51 1.74 32.74 4.46
N PHE A 52 0.81 33.65 4.15
CA PHE A 52 -0.60 33.49 4.53
C PHE A 52 -1.50 33.75 3.34
N ALA A 53 -2.49 32.88 3.11
CA ALA A 53 -3.52 33.17 2.12
C ALA A 53 -4.35 34.40 2.54
N THR A 54 -4.50 35.39 1.67
CA THR A 54 -5.27 36.61 1.91
C THR A 54 -6.26 36.85 0.76
N ASN A 55 -7.15 37.84 0.90
CA ASN A 55 -8.05 38.28 -0.18
C ASN A 55 -7.54 39.55 -0.88
N THR A 56 -6.28 39.90 -0.64
CA THR A 56 -5.61 41.07 -1.22
C THR A 56 -4.38 40.58 -1.97
N TYR A 57 -4.06 41.19 -3.10
CA TYR A 57 -2.89 40.78 -3.88
C TYR A 57 -1.60 40.88 -3.02
N PRO A 58 -0.69 39.88 -3.04
CA PRO A 58 -0.57 38.75 -4.00
C PRO A 58 -1.34 37.45 -3.65
N TYR A 59 -2.38 37.50 -2.80
CA TYR A 59 -3.26 36.41 -2.35
C TYR A 59 -2.61 35.25 -1.61
N VAL A 60 -1.39 34.84 -1.95
CA VAL A 60 -0.67 33.73 -1.29
C VAL A 60 0.79 34.12 -1.09
N THR A 61 1.56 34.27 -2.17
CA THR A 61 2.99 34.61 -2.12
C THR A 61 3.35 35.49 -3.33
N GLY A 62 3.92 36.66 -3.08
CA GLY A 62 4.36 37.59 -4.15
C GLY A 62 5.84 37.46 -4.50
N CYS A 63 6.66 37.03 -3.56
CA CYS A 63 8.10 36.82 -3.68
C CYS A 63 8.56 35.82 -2.60
N PHE A 64 9.84 35.45 -2.59
CA PHE A 64 10.39 34.50 -1.62
C PHE A 64 11.36 35.16 -0.63
N GLY A 65 11.29 34.75 0.63
CA GLY A 65 12.03 35.30 1.77
C GLY A 65 11.34 36.51 2.43
N PRO A 66 11.85 36.95 3.59
CA PRO A 66 11.44 38.20 4.21
C PRO A 66 11.93 39.37 3.36
N ALA A 67 11.02 40.19 2.85
CA ALA A 67 11.36 41.32 2.00
C ALA A 67 11.28 42.66 2.74
N ASN A 68 12.16 43.59 2.38
CA ASN A 68 12.13 44.95 2.89
C ASN A 68 10.83 45.64 2.47
N TYR A 69 10.17 46.34 3.39
CA TYR A 69 8.96 47.14 3.15
C TYR A 69 9.26 48.26 2.15
N PRO A 70 8.88 48.17 0.87
CA PRO A 70 9.11 49.25 -0.06
C PRO A 70 8.09 50.36 0.19
N ASN A 71 8.51 51.62 0.12
CA ASN A 71 7.62 52.78 0.24
C ASN A 71 6.68 52.96 -0.97
N ALA A 72 6.78 52.12 -2.01
CA ALA A 72 5.94 52.19 -3.21
C ALA A 72 5.54 50.78 -3.67
N MET A 73 4.25 50.57 -3.90
CA MET A 73 3.72 49.30 -4.42
C MET A 73 3.83 49.23 -5.94
N PRO A 74 4.03 48.03 -6.52
CA PRO A 74 3.91 47.83 -7.97
C PRO A 74 2.50 48.13 -8.46
N ASN A 75 2.37 48.86 -9.57
CA ASN A 75 1.11 49.34 -10.14
C ASN A 75 0.28 48.24 -10.86
N CYS A 76 0.41 46.98 -10.43
CA CYS A 76 -0.11 45.81 -11.13
C CYS A 76 -1.46 45.29 -10.58
N THR A 77 -2.04 45.95 -9.56
CA THR A 77 -3.31 45.53 -8.96
C THR A 77 -4.17 46.74 -8.57
N THR A 78 -5.48 46.61 -8.76
CA THR A 78 -6.49 47.57 -8.27
C THR A 78 -6.95 47.25 -6.84
N ASN A 79 -6.46 46.15 -6.25
CA ASN A 79 -6.78 45.71 -4.89
C ASN A 79 -5.50 45.39 -4.08
N PRO A 80 -4.66 46.41 -3.79
CA PRO A 80 -3.49 46.22 -2.97
C PRO A 80 -3.86 46.02 -1.48
N ALA A 81 -3.03 45.29 -0.74
CA ALA A 81 -3.19 45.21 0.72
C ALA A 81 -3.13 46.60 1.36
N ALA A 82 -3.96 46.84 2.37
CA ALA A 82 -4.00 48.11 3.10
C ALA A 82 -2.72 48.30 3.93
N ALA A 83 -1.69 48.86 3.29
CA ALA A 83 -0.36 49.16 3.82
C ALA A 83 0.40 47.95 4.42
N TYR A 84 1.59 47.68 3.90
CA TYR A 84 2.52 46.72 4.50
C TYR A 84 3.08 47.32 5.81
N THR A 85 2.40 47.05 6.91
CA THR A 85 2.85 47.44 8.25
C THR A 85 3.76 46.37 8.83
N LYS A 86 4.90 46.78 9.39
CA LYS A 86 5.82 45.87 10.07
C LYS A 86 5.09 45.13 11.19
N SER A 87 5.14 43.79 11.20
CA SER A 87 4.52 43.01 12.28
C SER A 87 5.16 43.37 13.62
N THR A 88 4.39 43.29 14.71
CA THR A 88 4.87 43.59 16.07
C THR A 88 6.07 42.72 16.46
N TYR A 89 6.15 41.48 15.94
CA TYR A 89 7.27 40.57 16.15
C TYR A 89 8.53 40.95 15.37
N ALA A 90 8.39 41.61 14.22
CA ALA A 90 9.53 42.08 13.43
C ALA A 90 10.22 43.31 14.05
N ALA A 91 9.54 44.06 14.94
CA ALA A 91 10.12 45.20 15.64
C ALA A 91 11.13 44.79 16.73
N SER A 92 10.95 43.61 17.34
CA SER A 92 11.79 43.08 18.43
C SER A 92 13.17 42.56 18.00
N PHE A 93 13.42 42.35 16.70
CA PHE A 93 14.68 41.77 16.21
C PHE A 93 15.73 42.79 15.76
N THR A 94 15.42 44.10 15.79
CA THR A 94 16.32 45.15 15.27
C THR A 94 17.35 45.70 16.28
N THR A 95 17.50 45.14 17.48
CA THR A 95 18.41 45.66 18.52
C THR A 95 19.19 44.56 19.25
N SER A 96 20.25 44.00 18.66
CA SER A 96 21.24 43.20 19.43
C SER A 96 22.58 42.92 18.73
N ASN A 97 23.13 43.82 17.90
CA ASN A 97 24.43 43.60 17.23
C ASN A 97 25.51 44.65 17.53
N ALA A 98 25.35 45.46 18.57
CA ALA A 98 26.40 46.33 19.09
C ALA A 98 26.37 46.21 20.60
N ASP A 99 27.19 45.32 21.17
CA ASP A 99 27.73 45.37 22.54
C ASP A 99 28.41 44.02 22.89
N ILE A 100 29.51 43.72 22.22
CA ILE A 100 30.50 42.73 22.69
C ILE A 100 31.87 43.39 22.54
N ASN A 101 32.18 44.37 23.38
CA ASN A 101 33.53 44.92 23.55
C ASN A 101 33.58 45.82 24.79
N TYR A 102 33.29 45.29 25.98
CA TYR A 102 33.73 45.92 27.22
C TYR A 102 33.64 44.88 28.33
N LEU A 103 34.79 44.44 28.84
CA LEU A 103 35.08 44.06 30.23
C LEU A 103 36.45 43.36 30.27
N SER A 104 37.50 44.18 30.36
CA SER A 104 38.78 43.76 30.93
C SER A 104 39.01 44.55 32.23
N SER A 105 39.68 43.89 33.18
CA SER A 105 40.20 44.39 34.45
C SER A 105 39.19 44.64 35.59
N THR A 106 39.27 43.79 36.62
CA THR A 106 39.74 44.18 37.96
C THR A 106 40.04 42.93 38.77
N GLU A 107 41.28 42.80 39.25
CA GLU A 107 41.68 41.90 40.33
C GLU A 107 41.10 42.38 41.67
N LEU A 108 40.78 41.47 42.59
CA LEU A 108 41.16 41.51 44.02
C LEU A 108 40.56 40.29 44.79
N HIS A 109 41.46 39.52 45.40
CA HIS A 109 41.36 38.77 46.67
C HIS A 109 40.15 37.89 46.98
N SER A 110 40.37 36.56 46.98
CA SER A 110 39.99 35.66 48.09
C SER A 110 40.43 34.22 47.80
N SER A 111 41.42 33.70 48.54
CA SER A 111 41.93 32.33 48.41
C SER A 111 40.99 31.24 48.94
N ALA A 112 39.75 31.58 49.30
CA ALA A 112 38.71 30.61 49.64
C ALA A 112 37.79 30.27 48.45
N VAL A 113 37.78 31.08 47.39
CA VAL A 113 36.88 30.89 46.23
C VAL A 113 37.47 29.94 45.17
N THR A 114 38.80 29.77 45.13
CA THR A 114 39.48 28.93 44.14
C THR A 114 39.19 27.43 44.31
N ARG A 115 38.91 26.95 45.54
CA ARG A 115 38.48 25.55 45.76
C ARG A 115 37.01 25.32 45.36
N SER A 116 36.15 26.32 45.51
CA SER A 116 34.73 26.24 45.09
C SER A 116 34.56 26.35 43.57
N ILE A 117 35.36 27.18 42.89
CA ILE A 117 35.35 27.29 41.42
C ILE A 117 35.93 26.02 40.76
N ALA A 118 36.94 25.38 41.36
CA ALA A 118 37.47 24.11 40.86
C ALA A 118 36.46 22.95 41.00
N LEU A 119 35.61 22.94 42.04
CA LEU A 119 34.52 21.97 42.16
C LEU A 119 33.38 22.27 41.18
N LEU A 120 32.98 23.54 41.03
CA LEU A 120 31.94 23.95 40.07
C LEU A 120 32.35 23.70 38.60
N SER A 121 33.64 23.86 38.27
CA SER A 121 34.18 23.50 36.96
C SER A 121 34.06 22.00 36.69
N LYS A 122 34.39 21.15 37.67
CA LYS A 122 34.30 19.69 37.53
C LYS A 122 32.86 19.19 37.42
N VAL A 123 31.91 19.81 38.13
CA VAL A 123 30.48 19.48 38.03
C VAL A 123 29.90 19.89 36.67
N THR A 124 30.34 21.02 36.11
CA THR A 124 29.89 21.46 34.78
C THR A 124 30.43 20.55 33.66
N VAL A 125 31.67 20.11 33.78
CA VAL A 125 32.28 19.13 32.86
C VAL A 125 31.57 17.78 32.98
N LEU A 126 31.30 17.30 34.19
CA LEU A 126 30.55 16.05 34.41
C LEU A 126 29.12 16.13 33.84
N ARG A 127 28.41 17.25 33.99
CA ARG A 127 27.10 17.47 33.36
C ARG A 127 27.16 17.46 31.83
N MET A 128 28.21 18.03 31.23
CA MET A 128 28.41 17.95 29.77
C MET A 128 28.66 16.51 29.31
N TYR A 129 29.46 15.73 30.04
CA TYR A 129 29.67 14.32 29.73
C TYR A 129 28.42 13.49 29.96
N LEU A 130 27.67 13.69 31.05
CA LEU A 130 26.41 12.98 31.31
C LEU A 130 25.37 13.32 30.25
N SER A 131 25.25 14.58 29.85
CA SER A 131 24.35 15.01 28.78
C SER A 131 24.72 14.38 27.43
N ARG A 132 26.02 14.32 27.11
CA ARG A 132 26.49 13.64 25.89
C ARG A 132 26.30 12.13 25.95
N ILE A 133 26.51 11.50 27.10
CA ILE A 133 26.29 10.06 27.30
C ILE A 133 24.80 9.74 27.22
N VAL A 134 23.92 10.54 27.82
CA VAL A 134 22.45 10.38 27.69
C VAL A 134 22.02 10.57 26.24
N LEU A 135 22.56 11.58 25.54
CA LEU A 135 22.28 11.80 24.11
C LEU A 135 22.77 10.61 23.25
N PHE A 136 23.95 10.08 23.55
CA PHE A 136 24.54 8.93 22.85
C PHE A 136 23.77 7.65 23.16
N LEU A 137 23.37 7.40 24.41
CA LEU A 137 22.54 6.26 24.80
C LEU A 137 21.13 6.34 24.19
N SER A 138 20.54 7.53 24.07
CA SER A 138 19.28 7.71 23.34
C SER A 138 19.44 7.46 21.83
N PHE A 139 20.59 7.77 21.24
CA PHE A 139 20.90 7.45 19.84
C PHE A 139 21.17 5.95 19.62
N VAL A 140 21.82 5.27 20.57
CA VAL A 140 22.10 3.83 20.50
C VAL A 140 20.81 3.01 20.69
N ALA A 141 19.86 3.47 21.52
CA ALA A 141 18.56 2.82 21.68
C ALA A 141 17.69 2.87 20.41
N THR A 142 17.91 3.84 19.51
CA THR A 142 17.21 3.94 18.22
C THR A 142 17.84 3.13 17.08
N ALA A 143 19.02 2.55 17.27
CA ALA A 143 19.78 1.90 16.19
C ALA A 143 19.30 0.47 15.83
N SER A 144 18.37 -0.09 16.60
CA SER A 144 17.73 -1.36 16.28
C SER A 144 16.21 -1.19 16.30
N ALA A 145 15.70 -0.26 15.49
CA ALA A 145 14.35 -0.42 14.97
C ALA A 145 14.37 -1.72 14.16
N LEU A 146 14.01 -2.84 14.80
CA LEU A 146 13.79 -4.10 14.13
C LEU A 146 12.71 -3.89 13.07
N ALA A 147 12.78 -4.64 11.98
CA ALA A 147 11.78 -4.61 10.93
C ALA A 147 10.36 -4.71 11.50
N ASN A 148 9.37 -4.24 10.74
CA ASN A 148 7.96 -4.17 11.17
C ASN A 148 7.28 -5.55 11.21
N ASN A 149 7.95 -6.56 11.76
CA ASN A 149 7.53 -7.97 11.80
C ASN A 149 7.29 -8.48 13.23
N SER A 150 7.31 -7.60 14.24
CA SER A 150 7.01 -7.93 15.63
C SER A 150 5.53 -8.28 15.86
N TYR A 151 5.25 -8.96 16.97
CA TYR A 151 3.88 -9.32 17.35
C TYR A 151 3.02 -8.07 17.58
N ASP A 152 3.58 -7.04 18.22
CA ASP A 152 2.90 -5.77 18.44
C ASP A 152 2.60 -5.04 17.13
N ASN A 153 3.52 -5.08 16.16
CA ASN A 153 3.28 -4.51 14.83
C ASN A 153 2.17 -5.27 14.09
N CYS A 154 2.09 -6.60 14.24
CA CYS A 154 0.98 -7.38 13.73
C CYS A 154 -0.34 -6.93 14.38
N LEU A 155 -0.38 -6.79 15.71
CA LEU A 155 -1.57 -6.33 16.42
C LEU A 155 -2.00 -4.93 15.95
N GLN A 156 -1.05 -4.00 15.77
CA GLN A 156 -1.31 -2.67 15.23
C GLN A 156 -1.88 -2.72 13.80
N LEU A 157 -1.35 -3.60 12.94
CA LEU A 157 -1.91 -3.82 11.61
C LEU A 157 -3.36 -4.31 11.72
N THR A 158 -3.63 -5.36 12.50
CA THR A 158 -4.98 -5.93 12.61
C THR A 158 -6.01 -4.95 13.15
N ALA A 159 -5.59 -3.96 13.94
CA ALA A 159 -6.45 -2.88 14.42
C ALA A 159 -6.89 -1.91 13.32
N LYS A 160 -6.23 -1.90 12.15
CA LYS A 160 -6.65 -1.11 10.98
C LYS A 160 -7.74 -1.77 10.15
N PHE A 161 -7.95 -3.08 10.32
CA PHE A 161 -8.99 -3.81 9.60
C PHE A 161 -10.34 -3.66 10.30
N ALA A 162 -11.42 -3.59 9.52
CA ALA A 162 -12.79 -3.56 10.00
C ALA A 162 -13.24 -4.95 10.49
N ARG A 163 -12.53 -5.50 11.49
CA ARG A 163 -12.78 -6.83 12.04
C ARG A 163 -14.18 -6.92 12.63
N THR A 164 -14.89 -7.97 12.26
CA THR A 164 -16.24 -8.26 12.75
C THR A 164 -16.30 -9.53 13.59
N VAL A 165 -15.24 -10.33 13.57
CA VAL A 165 -15.10 -11.56 14.35
C VAL A 165 -13.89 -11.44 15.27
N THR A 166 -14.10 -11.59 16.59
CA THR A 166 -13.06 -11.38 17.62
C THR A 166 -12.60 -12.65 18.32
N ASN A 167 -13.27 -13.79 18.11
CA ASN A 167 -13.05 -15.03 18.88
C ASN A 167 -11.87 -15.87 18.37
N GLY A 168 -10.86 -15.23 17.79
CA GLY A 168 -9.73 -15.90 17.14
C GLY A 168 -10.10 -16.61 15.84
N PRO A 169 -9.24 -17.53 15.36
CA PRO A 169 -9.46 -18.22 14.11
C PRO A 169 -10.63 -19.20 14.18
N VAL A 170 -11.40 -19.26 13.10
CA VAL A 170 -12.55 -20.18 12.95
C VAL A 170 -12.30 -21.22 11.86
N ALA A 171 -13.10 -22.28 11.79
CA ALA A 171 -12.95 -23.30 10.75
C ALA A 171 -13.53 -22.86 9.39
N ASP A 172 -14.66 -22.15 9.41
CA ASP A 172 -15.30 -21.58 8.22
C ASP A 172 -15.86 -20.21 8.61
N ILE A 173 -15.34 -19.15 8.00
CA ILE A 173 -15.73 -17.77 8.32
C ILE A 173 -17.20 -17.51 7.97
N ARG A 174 -17.77 -18.23 7.00
CA ARG A 174 -19.17 -18.08 6.59
C ARG A 174 -20.16 -18.53 7.67
N MET A 175 -19.73 -19.42 8.57
CA MET A 175 -20.55 -19.93 9.67
C MET A 175 -20.53 -19.00 10.90
N THR A 176 -19.74 -17.92 10.86
CA THR A 176 -19.68 -16.94 11.96
C THR A 176 -20.74 -15.87 11.84
N THR A 177 -21.02 -15.20 12.97
CA THR A 177 -21.82 -13.98 12.99
C THR A 177 -20.93 -12.79 12.67
N GLY A 178 -21.28 -12.04 11.63
CA GLY A 178 -20.61 -10.80 11.25
C GLY A 178 -21.37 -9.55 11.69
N VAL A 179 -21.00 -8.41 11.11
CA VAL A 179 -21.75 -7.14 11.25
C VAL A 179 -22.75 -7.02 10.12
N ASN A 180 -24.00 -6.69 10.43
CA ASN A 180 -25.04 -6.46 9.43
C ASN A 180 -24.71 -5.22 8.59
N VAL A 181 -24.83 -5.36 7.28
CA VAL A 181 -24.79 -4.28 6.30
C VAL A 181 -26.16 -4.21 5.65
N THR A 182 -26.75 -3.02 5.63
CA THR A 182 -28.12 -2.80 5.17
C THR A 182 -28.14 -1.82 4.00
N CYS A 183 -28.78 -2.22 2.91
CA CYS A 183 -28.82 -1.51 1.64
C CYS A 183 -30.26 -1.23 1.23
N SER A 184 -30.66 0.04 1.33
CA SER A 184 -31.99 0.52 0.95
C SER A 184 -32.16 0.49 -0.56
N GLN A 185 -33.20 -0.21 -1.05
CA GLN A 185 -33.62 -0.23 -2.47
C GLN A 185 -32.47 -0.32 -3.47
N LEU A 186 -31.87 -1.51 -3.55
CA LEU A 186 -31.10 -1.85 -4.74
C LEU A 186 -32.09 -2.33 -5.81
N SER A 187 -32.68 -1.40 -6.56
CA SER A 187 -33.21 -1.78 -7.86
C SER A 187 -32.06 -2.40 -8.63
N ASN A 188 -32.26 -3.60 -9.16
CA ASN A 188 -31.33 -4.21 -10.09
C ASN A 188 -30.01 -4.78 -9.52
N VAL A 189 -29.96 -5.17 -8.23
CA VAL A 189 -28.80 -5.84 -7.63
C VAL A 189 -29.18 -7.13 -6.93
N SER A 190 -28.36 -8.17 -7.07
CA SER A 190 -28.48 -9.40 -6.31
C SER A 190 -28.01 -9.19 -4.87
N CYS A 191 -28.88 -9.46 -3.89
CA CYS A 191 -28.51 -9.39 -2.49
C CYS A 191 -27.69 -10.63 -2.08
N PRO A 192 -26.46 -10.48 -1.55
CA PRO A 192 -25.68 -11.63 -1.08
C PRO A 192 -26.26 -12.26 0.20
N GLY A 193 -27.16 -11.54 0.90
CA GLY A 193 -27.84 -12.01 2.10
C GLY A 193 -29.35 -12.16 1.90
N GLN A 194 -30.13 -11.55 2.79
CA GLN A 194 -31.59 -11.64 2.81
C GLN A 194 -32.24 -10.32 2.40
N MET A 195 -33.35 -10.43 1.65
CA MET A 195 -34.22 -9.29 1.37
C MET A 195 -35.31 -9.20 2.45
N VAL A 196 -35.35 -8.09 3.18
CA VAL A 196 -36.38 -7.82 4.20
C VAL A 196 -37.05 -6.50 3.83
N ASN A 197 -38.35 -6.54 3.48
CA ASN A 197 -39.12 -5.36 3.09
C ASN A 197 -38.46 -4.50 1.97
N GLY A 198 -37.86 -5.13 0.97
CA GLY A 198 -37.17 -4.44 -0.13
C GLY A 198 -35.79 -3.86 0.24
N VAL A 199 -35.29 -4.17 1.44
CA VAL A 199 -33.96 -3.80 1.91
C VAL A 199 -33.07 -5.04 1.91
N CYS A 200 -31.94 -4.97 1.22
CA CYS A 200 -30.95 -6.04 1.24
C CYS A 200 -30.15 -5.96 2.55
N THR A 201 -30.08 -7.06 3.30
CA THR A 201 -29.27 -7.17 4.50
C THR A 201 -28.36 -8.38 4.40
N TYR A 202 -27.06 -8.19 4.61
CA TYR A 202 -26.07 -9.27 4.65
C TYR A 202 -25.09 -9.04 5.78
N GLN A 203 -24.21 -10.02 6.07
CA GLN A 203 -23.21 -9.89 7.11
C GLN A 203 -21.81 -9.78 6.53
N GLN A 204 -21.07 -8.75 6.92
CA GLN A 204 -19.63 -8.65 6.67
C GLN A 204 -18.88 -9.46 7.73
N LYS A 205 -18.05 -10.42 7.31
CA LYS A 205 -17.32 -11.33 8.20
C LYS A 205 -15.82 -11.22 7.92
N LEU A 206 -15.08 -10.69 8.88
CA LEU A 206 -13.64 -10.44 8.76
C LEU A 206 -12.95 -10.72 10.10
N ALA A 207 -11.99 -11.63 10.09
CA ALA A 207 -11.15 -11.98 11.23
C ALA A 207 -9.68 -11.89 10.84
N LEU A 208 -8.87 -11.25 11.69
CA LEU A 208 -7.42 -11.30 11.59
C LEU A 208 -6.84 -11.68 12.94
N THR A 209 -6.00 -12.71 12.94
CA THR A 209 -5.36 -13.25 14.14
C THR A 209 -3.85 -13.20 13.98
N CYS A 210 -3.17 -12.52 14.90
CA CYS A 210 -1.73 -12.59 15.05
C CYS A 210 -1.35 -13.79 15.91
N ILE A 211 -0.40 -14.58 15.44
CA ILE A 211 0.11 -15.77 16.12
C ILE A 211 1.54 -15.47 16.57
N ASN A 212 1.77 -15.49 17.88
CA ASN A 212 3.09 -15.26 18.46
C ASN A 212 3.89 -16.58 18.43
N GLY A 213 5.05 -16.57 17.79
CA GLY A 213 5.94 -17.72 17.64
C GLY A 213 7.37 -17.26 17.34
N SER A 214 8.24 -18.18 16.94
CA SER A 214 9.61 -17.82 16.51
C SER A 214 9.63 -16.85 15.31
N THR A 215 8.61 -16.97 14.47
CA THR A 215 8.25 -16.00 13.44
C THR A 215 6.81 -15.61 13.68
N VAL A 216 6.52 -14.31 13.74
CA VAL A 216 5.15 -13.83 13.88
C VAL A 216 4.39 -14.17 12.61
N ARG A 217 3.21 -14.75 12.77
CA ARG A 217 2.33 -15.09 11.65
C ARG A 217 1.01 -14.36 11.78
N ILE A 218 0.36 -14.16 10.65
CA ILE A 218 -0.97 -13.58 10.58
C ILE A 218 -1.88 -14.52 9.79
N ARG A 219 -3.03 -14.85 10.38
CA ARG A 219 -4.11 -15.58 9.71
C ARG A 219 -5.23 -14.60 9.36
N VAL A 220 -5.63 -14.62 8.10
CA VAL A 220 -6.64 -13.73 7.53
C VAL A 220 -7.83 -14.57 7.09
N GLN A 221 -9.02 -14.24 7.60
CA GLN A 221 -10.26 -14.91 7.25
C GLN A 221 -11.32 -13.89 6.83
N SER A 222 -11.93 -14.08 5.68
CA SER A 222 -12.95 -13.15 5.17
C SER A 222 -14.02 -13.85 4.34
N ASN A 223 -15.27 -13.36 4.43
CA ASN A 223 -16.32 -13.74 3.50
C ASN A 223 -16.36 -12.94 2.19
N GLY A 224 -15.40 -12.05 1.97
CA GLY A 224 -15.26 -11.27 0.73
C GLY A 224 -16.33 -10.19 0.54
N LEU A 225 -17.24 -10.00 1.49
CA LEU A 225 -18.26 -8.96 1.43
C LEU A 225 -17.76 -7.66 2.08
N PRO A 226 -18.05 -6.49 1.50
CA PRO A 226 -17.65 -5.21 2.08
C PRO A 226 -18.58 -4.79 3.23
N ARG A 227 -18.21 -3.75 3.97
CA ARG A 227 -19.09 -3.09 4.96
C ARG A 227 -20.00 -2.00 4.36
N ARG A 228 -20.28 -2.09 3.06
CA ARG A 228 -20.99 -1.06 2.29
C ARG A 228 -21.84 -1.66 1.19
N CYS A 229 -22.82 -0.94 0.70
CA CYS A 229 -23.56 -1.38 -0.47
C CYS A 229 -22.63 -1.42 -1.69
N SER A 230 -22.78 -2.44 -2.52
CA SER A 230 -22.07 -2.56 -3.80
C SER A 230 -23.09 -2.41 -4.90
N LEU A 231 -22.75 -1.65 -5.95
CA LEU A 231 -23.57 -1.63 -7.15
C LEU A 231 -23.04 -2.69 -8.10
N VAL A 232 -23.91 -3.61 -8.48
CA VAL A 232 -23.58 -4.68 -9.40
C VAL A 232 -24.51 -4.60 -10.60
N PRO A 233 -23.99 -4.66 -11.84
CA PRO A 233 -24.84 -4.85 -13.01
C PRO A 233 -25.70 -6.11 -12.82
N LEU A 234 -27.00 -6.00 -13.11
CA LEU A 234 -28.07 -7.02 -12.92
C LEU A 234 -27.72 -8.49 -13.06
N THR A 235 -26.79 -8.79 -13.96
CA THR A 235 -26.47 -10.15 -14.35
C THR A 235 -25.53 -10.85 -13.37
N ALA A 236 -24.80 -10.12 -12.53
CA ALA A 236 -23.86 -10.72 -11.60
C ALA A 236 -24.45 -10.82 -10.19
N ARG A 237 -24.32 -12.01 -9.59
CA ARG A 237 -24.74 -12.29 -8.21
C ARG A 237 -23.55 -12.14 -7.30
N ILE A 238 -23.60 -11.36 -6.22
CA ILE A 238 -22.54 -11.39 -5.20
C ILE A 238 -22.72 -12.63 -4.32
N VAL A 239 -21.62 -13.35 -4.04
CA VAL A 239 -21.62 -14.51 -3.15
C VAL A 239 -20.63 -14.35 -2.00
N GLU A 240 -20.93 -14.96 -0.86
CA GLU A 240 -19.96 -15.10 0.23
C GLU A 240 -18.84 -16.07 -0.15
N LEU A 241 -17.61 -15.71 0.22
CA LEU A 241 -16.42 -16.53 0.09
C LEU A 241 -16.02 -17.13 1.44
N ASN A 242 -15.10 -18.08 1.43
CA ASN A 242 -14.39 -18.58 2.62
C ASN A 242 -12.88 -18.39 2.38
N ILE A 243 -12.45 -17.13 2.33
CA ILE A 243 -11.04 -16.77 2.21
C ILE A 243 -10.40 -17.11 3.55
N ASP A 244 -9.39 -17.98 3.54
CA ASP A 244 -8.65 -18.36 4.75
C ASP A 244 -7.22 -18.74 4.40
N PHE A 245 -6.28 -17.90 4.84
CA PHE A 245 -4.86 -18.17 4.69
C PHE A 245 -4.05 -17.66 5.87
N GLU A 246 -2.88 -18.25 6.06
CA GLU A 246 -1.92 -17.88 7.10
C GLU A 246 -0.53 -17.71 6.50
N VAL A 247 0.17 -16.66 6.91
CA VAL A 247 1.48 -16.25 6.36
C VAL A 247 2.37 -15.72 7.48
N ASN A 248 3.68 -15.74 7.26
CA ASN A 248 4.61 -14.92 8.05
C ASN A 248 4.20 -13.47 7.91
N PHE A 249 4.13 -12.75 9.03
CA PHE A 249 3.75 -11.34 9.02
C PHE A 249 4.96 -10.50 8.63
N ASN A 250 4.83 -9.76 7.52
CA ASN A 250 5.82 -8.83 6.99
C ASN A 250 7.26 -9.42 7.01
N PRO A 251 7.49 -10.57 6.33
CA PRO A 251 8.76 -11.28 6.42
C PRO A 251 9.93 -10.41 5.94
N ASP A 252 11.10 -10.58 6.56
CA ASP A 252 12.29 -9.84 6.14
C ASP A 252 12.73 -10.29 4.75
N VAL A 253 12.99 -9.30 3.88
CA VAL A 253 13.43 -9.52 2.50
C VAL A 253 14.68 -8.70 2.21
N SER A 254 15.54 -9.23 1.34
CA SER A 254 16.79 -8.57 0.96
C SER A 254 16.62 -7.76 -0.31
N VAL A 255 17.03 -6.49 -0.28
CA VAL A 255 17.13 -5.62 -1.46
C VAL A 255 18.03 -6.23 -2.55
N ASN A 256 19.03 -7.03 -2.15
CA ASN A 256 20.05 -7.60 -3.03
C ASN A 256 19.71 -9.02 -3.52
N SER A 257 18.57 -9.57 -3.11
CA SER A 257 18.18 -10.94 -3.47
C SER A 257 16.71 -10.96 -3.91
N PRO A 258 16.39 -10.34 -5.07
CA PRO A 258 15.03 -10.32 -5.57
C PRO A 258 14.54 -11.75 -5.83
N VAL A 259 13.30 -12.03 -5.43
CA VAL A 259 12.63 -13.32 -5.64
C VAL A 259 12.30 -13.51 -7.12
N GLN A 260 12.06 -12.42 -7.84
CA GLN A 260 11.75 -12.40 -9.27
C GLN A 260 12.72 -11.47 -10.00
N SER A 261 13.26 -11.93 -11.13
CA SER A 261 14.21 -11.14 -11.93
C SER A 261 13.95 -11.20 -13.44
N PRO A 262 12.76 -10.80 -13.92
CA PRO A 262 12.51 -10.70 -15.37
C PRO A 262 13.50 -9.75 -16.04
N THR A 263 13.92 -10.05 -17.27
CA THR A 263 14.88 -9.21 -18.02
C THR A 263 14.35 -8.74 -19.37
N SER A 264 13.31 -9.36 -19.91
CA SER A 264 12.70 -9.02 -21.19
C SER A 264 11.22 -8.61 -21.05
N VAL A 265 10.66 -7.97 -22.09
CA VAL A 265 9.22 -7.70 -22.21
C VAL A 265 8.40 -8.99 -22.08
N GLY A 266 8.90 -10.08 -22.65
CA GLY A 266 8.27 -11.40 -22.55
C GLY A 266 8.25 -11.92 -21.11
N ASP A 267 9.32 -11.74 -20.34
CA ASP A 267 9.38 -12.19 -18.94
C ASP A 267 8.50 -11.32 -18.03
N VAL A 268 8.55 -9.99 -18.21
CA VAL A 268 7.66 -9.06 -17.48
C VAL A 268 6.19 -9.38 -17.79
N SER A 269 5.86 -9.67 -19.04
CA SER A 269 4.49 -10.02 -19.43
C SER A 269 4.08 -11.39 -18.91
N LYS A 270 4.95 -12.41 -18.93
CA LYS A 270 4.66 -13.71 -18.31
C LYS A 270 4.45 -13.59 -16.80
N LEU A 271 5.22 -12.72 -16.16
CA LEU A 271 5.13 -12.47 -14.73
C LEU A 271 3.85 -11.71 -14.39
N LEU A 272 3.54 -10.62 -15.10
CA LEU A 272 2.44 -9.73 -14.74
C LEU A 272 1.12 -10.05 -15.44
N CYS A 273 1.12 -10.41 -16.71
CA CYS A 273 -0.08 -10.66 -17.53
C CYS A 273 -0.62 -12.09 -17.36
N ASN A 274 -0.59 -12.60 -16.13
CA ASN A 274 -1.02 -13.95 -15.79
C ASN A 274 -1.86 -13.91 -14.51
N ILE A 275 -3.15 -14.24 -14.64
CA ILE A 275 -4.10 -14.25 -13.52
C ILE A 275 -3.73 -15.24 -12.40
N THR A 276 -2.95 -16.28 -12.74
CA THR A 276 -2.56 -17.34 -11.81
C THR A 276 -1.20 -17.11 -11.15
N ASN A 277 -0.50 -16.02 -11.47
CA ASN A 277 0.81 -15.74 -10.87
C ASN A 277 0.74 -15.59 -9.34
N HIS A 278 -0.45 -15.32 -8.79
CA HIS A 278 -0.69 -15.25 -7.35
C HIS A 278 -0.79 -16.63 -6.70
N ALA A 279 -0.75 -17.73 -7.45
CA ALA A 279 -0.48 -19.06 -6.90
C ALA A 279 1.00 -19.23 -6.51
N SER A 280 1.92 -18.47 -7.12
CA SER A 280 3.37 -18.56 -6.91
C SER A 280 3.84 -17.70 -5.73
N ILE A 281 3.42 -18.07 -4.52
CA ILE A 281 3.76 -17.35 -3.29
C ILE A 281 5.18 -17.73 -2.83
N PRO A 282 6.04 -16.77 -2.45
CA PRO A 282 7.40 -17.07 -2.00
C PRO A 282 7.41 -18.02 -0.81
N ALA A 283 8.35 -18.99 -0.81
CA ALA A 283 8.49 -19.94 0.30
C ALA A 283 8.78 -19.23 1.64
N THR A 284 9.46 -18.08 1.60
CA THR A 284 9.76 -17.23 2.77
C THR A 284 8.51 -16.72 3.48
N SER A 285 7.35 -16.72 2.81
CA SER A 285 6.07 -16.32 3.40
C SER A 285 5.44 -17.41 4.27
N ASN A 286 5.93 -18.66 4.25
CA ASN A 286 5.29 -19.80 4.92
C ASN A 286 3.76 -19.82 4.73
N PHE A 287 3.32 -19.59 3.48
CA PHE A 287 1.91 -19.51 3.15
C PHE A 287 1.21 -20.84 3.37
N VAL A 288 0.12 -20.81 4.11
CA VAL A 288 -0.77 -21.94 4.34
C VAL A 288 -2.16 -21.56 3.88
N LYS A 289 -2.69 -22.32 2.93
CA LYS A 289 -4.07 -22.24 2.45
C LYS A 289 -4.94 -23.15 3.33
N ASN A 290 -5.84 -22.56 4.11
CA ASN A 290 -6.72 -23.30 5.05
C ASN A 290 -8.11 -23.60 4.44
N THR A 291 -8.31 -23.28 3.17
CA THR A 291 -9.57 -23.43 2.43
C THR A 291 -9.35 -24.16 1.12
N THR A 292 -10.33 -24.88 0.61
CA THR A 292 -10.25 -25.56 -0.70
C THR A 292 -10.66 -24.67 -1.88
N MET A 293 -10.91 -23.38 -1.64
CA MET A 293 -11.37 -22.48 -2.69
C MET A 293 -10.35 -22.27 -3.80
N ALA A 294 -10.78 -22.50 -5.05
CA ALA A 294 -9.98 -22.25 -6.25
C ALA A 294 -9.68 -20.75 -6.46
N ALA A 295 -10.62 -19.87 -6.07
CA ALA A 295 -10.44 -18.41 -6.16
C ALA A 295 -9.22 -17.89 -5.38
N MET A 296 -8.67 -18.67 -4.43
CA MET A 296 -7.45 -18.29 -3.73
C MET A 296 -6.26 -18.11 -4.66
N ASP A 297 -6.24 -18.69 -5.87
CA ASP A 297 -5.10 -18.63 -6.77
C ASP A 297 -5.05 -17.30 -7.55
N VAL A 298 -6.18 -16.59 -7.65
CA VAL A 298 -6.31 -15.27 -8.30
C VAL A 298 -6.39 -14.09 -7.31
N ILE A 299 -6.46 -14.37 -6.01
CA ILE A 299 -6.47 -13.33 -4.97
C ILE A 299 -5.02 -12.90 -4.69
N ALA A 300 -4.71 -11.62 -4.76
CA ALA A 300 -3.42 -11.06 -4.34
C ALA A 300 -3.34 -10.86 -2.81
N GLY A 301 -4.47 -10.51 -2.19
CA GLY A 301 -4.57 -10.16 -0.78
C GLY A 301 -6.00 -9.85 -0.34
N VAL A 302 -6.14 -9.31 0.88
CA VAL A 302 -7.42 -8.90 1.46
C VAL A 302 -7.32 -7.45 1.90
N ALA A 303 -8.28 -6.63 1.49
CA ALA A 303 -8.38 -5.23 1.87
C ALA A 303 -8.84 -5.07 3.32
N VAL A 304 -8.66 -3.88 3.90
CA VAL A 304 -9.05 -3.56 5.28
C VAL A 304 -10.57 -3.65 5.55
N ASP A 305 -11.39 -3.63 4.49
CA ASP A 305 -12.84 -3.87 4.55
C ASP A 305 -13.23 -5.34 4.35
N GLY A 306 -12.26 -6.24 4.16
CA GLY A 306 -12.45 -7.68 3.98
C GLY A 306 -12.69 -8.12 2.54
N VAL A 307 -12.86 -7.21 1.58
CA VAL A 307 -13.00 -7.58 0.17
C VAL A 307 -11.67 -8.07 -0.36
N SER A 308 -11.70 -9.07 -1.24
CA SER A 308 -10.51 -9.58 -1.89
C SER A 308 -9.89 -8.57 -2.85
N ILE A 309 -8.57 -8.43 -2.78
CA ILE A 309 -7.78 -7.76 -3.82
C ILE A 309 -7.38 -8.85 -4.79
N PHE A 310 -7.87 -8.79 -6.02
CA PHE A 310 -7.59 -9.77 -7.06
C PHE A 310 -6.30 -9.43 -7.81
N ASN A 311 -5.90 -10.38 -8.64
CA ASN A 311 -4.93 -10.16 -9.69
C ASN A 311 -5.26 -8.91 -10.48
N VAL A 312 -4.23 -8.17 -10.89
CA VAL A 312 -4.39 -6.92 -11.64
C VAL A 312 -4.91 -7.11 -13.07
N ASN A 313 -5.10 -8.35 -13.53
CA ASN A 313 -5.68 -8.67 -14.82
C ASN A 313 -7.10 -9.20 -14.71
N SER A 314 -7.87 -8.91 -15.76
CA SER A 314 -9.14 -9.54 -16.10
C SER A 314 -9.00 -11.03 -16.41
N ALA A 315 -10.14 -11.72 -16.53
CA ALA A 315 -10.21 -13.08 -17.04
C ALA A 315 -9.64 -13.23 -18.48
N ASN A 316 -9.53 -12.12 -19.23
CA ASN A 316 -8.94 -12.09 -20.56
C ASN A 316 -7.40 -11.94 -20.55
N LEU A 317 -6.77 -12.03 -19.38
CA LEU A 317 -5.31 -11.86 -19.18
C LEU A 317 -4.79 -10.46 -19.59
N VAL A 318 -5.68 -9.47 -19.59
CA VAL A 318 -5.36 -8.06 -19.86
C VAL A 318 -5.73 -7.18 -18.68
N ASP A 319 -5.13 -5.98 -18.60
CA ASP A 319 -5.55 -4.94 -17.65
C ASP A 319 -7.05 -4.66 -17.80
N PRO A 320 -7.86 -4.79 -16.74
CA PRO A 320 -9.31 -4.64 -16.82
C PRO A 320 -9.72 -3.20 -17.15
N PHE A 321 -8.90 -2.19 -16.90
CA PHE A 321 -9.27 -0.78 -17.12
C PHE A 321 -8.57 -0.18 -18.33
N PHE A 322 -7.36 -0.65 -18.66
CA PHE A 322 -6.55 -0.14 -19.78
C PHE A 322 -6.00 -1.28 -20.64
N PRO A 323 -6.86 -2.15 -21.20
CA PRO A 323 -6.42 -3.38 -21.84
C PRO A 323 -5.54 -3.15 -23.07
N ASN A 324 -4.57 -4.04 -23.28
CA ASN A 324 -3.78 -4.13 -24.49
C ASN A 324 -3.76 -5.59 -24.99
N PRO A 325 -4.21 -5.88 -26.23
CA PRO A 325 -4.71 -4.94 -27.25
C PRO A 325 -6.01 -4.24 -26.84
N THR A 326 -6.24 -3.04 -27.39
CA THR A 326 -7.44 -2.22 -27.12
C THR A 326 -8.73 -2.80 -27.70
N SER A 327 -8.68 -4.00 -28.28
CA SER A 327 -9.85 -4.74 -28.76
C SER A 327 -10.69 -5.31 -27.62
N TYR A 328 -10.13 -5.43 -26.42
CA TYR A 328 -10.91 -5.77 -25.22
C TYR A 328 -11.57 -4.51 -24.67
N ALA A 329 -12.84 -4.64 -24.27
CA ALA A 329 -13.53 -3.58 -23.57
C ALA A 329 -13.00 -3.45 -22.14
N ALA A 330 -12.85 -2.22 -21.65
CA ALA A 330 -12.60 -1.99 -20.23
C ALA A 330 -13.78 -2.51 -19.40
N GLU A 331 -13.47 -3.16 -18.29
CA GLU A 331 -14.44 -3.68 -17.34
C GLU A 331 -15.10 -2.53 -16.56
N GLY A 332 -16.38 -2.71 -16.24
CA GLY A 332 -17.12 -1.76 -15.42
C GLY A 332 -16.84 -1.98 -13.95
N ALA A 333 -16.78 -0.89 -13.19
CA ALA A 333 -16.71 -0.92 -11.73
C ALA A 333 -17.71 0.05 -11.09
N ASP A 334 -18.00 -0.16 -9.80
CA ASP A 334 -18.76 0.79 -8.99
C ASP A 334 -17.90 2.02 -8.61
N GLN A 335 -18.50 3.03 -7.98
CA GLN A 335 -17.76 4.23 -7.49
C GLN A 335 -16.61 3.92 -6.54
N CYS A 336 -16.58 2.71 -5.98
CA CYS A 336 -15.54 2.22 -5.13
C CYS A 336 -14.54 1.34 -5.88
N LEU A 337 -14.59 1.29 -7.21
CA LEU A 337 -13.68 0.54 -8.07
C LEU A 337 -13.69 -0.97 -7.80
N SER A 338 -14.80 -1.48 -7.27
CA SER A 338 -15.05 -2.90 -7.13
C SER A 338 -16.08 -3.38 -8.13
N HIS A 339 -15.99 -4.67 -8.47
CA HIS A 339 -17.00 -5.36 -9.25
C HIS A 339 -16.99 -6.86 -8.92
N PRO A 340 -18.09 -7.58 -9.18
CA PRO A 340 -18.13 -9.01 -8.99
C PRO A 340 -17.56 -9.76 -10.20
N GLY A 341 -16.77 -10.80 -9.92
CA GLY A 341 -16.32 -11.74 -10.93
C GLY A 341 -17.46 -12.60 -11.49
N GLY A 342 -17.15 -13.45 -12.47
CA GLY A 342 -18.13 -14.37 -13.07
C GLY A 342 -18.75 -15.37 -12.08
N GLY A 343 -18.07 -15.71 -10.99
CA GLY A 343 -18.59 -16.54 -9.90
C GLY A 343 -19.30 -15.76 -8.81
N GLY A 344 -19.31 -14.43 -8.90
CA GLY A 344 -19.93 -13.54 -7.92
C GLY A 344 -19.01 -13.00 -6.84
N GLU A 345 -17.71 -13.25 -6.96
CA GLU A 345 -16.70 -12.79 -6.03
C GLU A 345 -16.55 -11.28 -6.17
N LEU A 346 -17.02 -10.48 -5.21
CA LEU A 346 -16.73 -9.05 -5.21
C LEU A 346 -15.24 -8.84 -4.95
N HIS A 347 -14.57 -8.05 -5.78
CA HIS A 347 -13.14 -7.81 -5.65
C HIS A 347 -12.71 -6.44 -6.16
N TYR A 348 -11.45 -6.11 -5.87
CA TYR A 348 -10.74 -4.95 -6.37
C TYR A 348 -9.59 -5.38 -7.29
N HIS A 349 -9.43 -4.71 -8.43
CA HIS A 349 -8.19 -4.76 -9.24
C HIS A 349 -7.26 -3.56 -8.99
N VAL A 350 -7.83 -2.49 -8.43
CA VAL A 350 -7.19 -1.20 -8.18
C VAL A 350 -7.57 -0.74 -6.77
N ALA A 351 -6.69 0.00 -6.10
CA ALA A 351 -6.98 0.56 -4.79
C ALA A 351 -8.17 1.51 -4.83
N SER A 352 -8.88 1.63 -3.71
CA SER A 352 -10.02 2.51 -3.59
C SER A 352 -10.07 3.11 -2.20
N GLY A 353 -10.37 4.41 -2.10
CA GLY A 353 -10.59 5.06 -0.80
C GLY A 353 -11.73 4.41 0.00
N CYS A 354 -12.66 3.72 -0.68
CA CYS A 354 -13.73 2.98 -0.02
C CYS A 354 -13.26 1.78 0.81
N MET A 355 -12.05 1.25 0.54
CA MET A 355 -11.44 0.22 1.39
C MET A 355 -11.31 0.76 2.82
N VAL A 356 -10.78 1.99 2.95
CA VAL A 356 -10.46 2.61 4.26
C VAL A 356 -11.69 3.26 4.89
N ASN A 357 -12.49 3.98 4.10
CA ASN A 357 -13.68 4.66 4.58
C ASN A 357 -14.73 4.71 3.47
N PRO A 358 -15.63 3.73 3.41
CA PRO A 358 -16.66 3.72 2.40
C PRO A 358 -17.65 4.88 2.65
N PRO A 359 -18.10 5.58 1.60
CA PRO A 359 -19.10 6.63 1.77
C PRO A 359 -20.41 6.02 2.30
N PRO A 360 -21.18 6.77 3.12
CA PRO A 360 -22.49 6.32 3.56
C PRO A 360 -23.48 6.29 2.38
N GLY A 361 -24.43 5.36 2.43
CA GLY A 361 -25.55 5.30 1.48
C GLY A 361 -25.32 4.38 0.28
N ASN A 362 -26.19 4.53 -0.72
CA ASN A 362 -26.17 3.73 -1.94
C ASN A 362 -25.06 4.24 -2.87
N LEU A 363 -24.18 3.33 -3.28
CA LEU A 363 -23.24 3.64 -4.34
C LEU A 363 -23.93 3.74 -5.69
N THR A 364 -23.43 4.62 -6.53
CA THR A 364 -23.73 4.60 -7.95
C THR A 364 -22.60 3.88 -8.71
N GLY A 365 -22.83 3.56 -9.98
CA GLY A 365 -21.78 3.01 -10.83
C GLY A 365 -20.72 4.08 -11.08
N CYS A 366 -19.61 3.73 -11.72
CA CYS A 366 -18.70 4.79 -12.19
C CYS A 366 -19.35 5.72 -13.23
N GLY A 367 -20.40 5.26 -13.93
CA GLY A 367 -21.12 6.00 -14.97
C GLY A 367 -21.46 7.48 -14.67
N PRO A 368 -22.07 7.80 -13.51
CA PRO A 368 -22.41 9.18 -13.17
C PRO A 368 -21.22 10.04 -12.73
N ASP A 369 -20.10 9.46 -12.26
CA ASP A 369 -18.90 10.22 -11.91
C ASP A 369 -17.95 10.26 -13.10
N ILE A 370 -17.98 11.38 -13.82
CA ILE A 370 -17.12 11.63 -14.98
C ILE A 370 -15.62 11.43 -14.68
N ARG A 371 -15.20 11.60 -13.41
CA ARG A 371 -13.80 11.37 -13.00
C ARG A 371 -13.47 9.89 -13.00
N CYS A 372 -14.38 9.04 -12.51
CA CYS A 372 -14.18 7.59 -12.55
C CYS A 372 -14.18 7.06 -14.00
N LEU A 373 -15.15 7.50 -14.82
CA LEU A 373 -15.24 7.06 -16.23
C LEU A 373 -14.01 7.44 -17.06
N ASN A 374 -13.48 8.65 -16.88
CA ASN A 374 -12.42 9.16 -17.75
C ASN A 374 -11.06 8.51 -17.46
N ASN A 375 -10.76 8.25 -16.18
CA ASN A 375 -9.48 7.67 -15.80
C ASN A 375 -9.58 7.02 -14.41
N VAL A 376 -9.92 5.73 -14.40
CA VAL A 376 -10.02 4.90 -13.18
C VAL A 376 -8.74 4.95 -12.35
N ALA A 377 -7.57 4.95 -12.99
CA ALA A 377 -6.29 4.93 -12.28
C ALA A 377 -5.92 6.26 -11.62
N ASN A 378 -6.35 7.40 -12.18
CA ASN A 378 -6.20 8.69 -11.52
C ASN A 378 -7.25 8.86 -10.41
N TYR A 379 -8.49 8.43 -10.69
CA TYR A 379 -9.58 8.46 -9.72
C TYR A 379 -9.25 7.62 -8.46
N SER A 380 -8.64 6.44 -8.63
CA SER A 380 -8.23 5.57 -7.51
C SER A 380 -7.32 6.28 -6.52
N VAL A 381 -6.33 7.03 -7.02
CA VAL A 381 -5.42 7.82 -6.18
C VAL A 381 -6.13 9.02 -5.55
N GLN A 382 -6.95 9.74 -6.31
CA GLN A 382 -7.68 10.93 -5.82
C GLN A 382 -8.60 10.62 -4.63
N MET A 383 -9.16 9.40 -4.57
CA MET A 383 -9.96 8.95 -3.44
C MET A 383 -9.17 8.88 -2.12
N PHE A 384 -7.83 8.91 -2.17
CA PHE A 384 -6.96 8.97 -1.00
C PHE A 384 -6.56 10.40 -0.61
N SER A 385 -7.15 11.43 -1.21
CA SER A 385 -6.86 12.83 -0.88
C SER A 385 -7.10 13.20 0.59
N SER A 386 -7.97 12.48 1.30
CA SER A 386 -8.16 12.60 2.77
C SER A 386 -7.26 11.69 3.60
N TYR A 387 -6.45 10.85 2.95
CA TYR A 387 -5.57 9.84 3.55
C TYR A 387 -4.14 9.99 3.05
N GLN A 388 -3.65 11.24 3.01
CA GLN A 388 -2.27 11.60 2.60
C GLN A 388 -1.25 11.24 3.69
N THR A 389 -1.28 9.98 4.11
CA THR A 389 -0.39 9.37 5.08
C THR A 389 -0.11 7.94 4.64
N LEU A 390 0.87 7.27 5.27
CA LEU A 390 1.13 5.85 5.09
C LEU A 390 -0.06 5.01 5.59
N THR A 391 -1.08 4.89 4.75
CA THR A 391 -2.39 4.34 5.08
C THR A 391 -2.43 2.88 4.72
N VAL A 392 -2.68 2.01 5.68
CA VAL A 392 -2.89 0.57 5.40
C VAL A 392 -4.21 0.40 4.65
N ILE A 393 -4.17 -0.28 3.50
CA ILE A 393 -5.35 -0.61 2.71
C ILE A 393 -5.60 -2.11 2.58
N GLY A 394 -4.59 -2.94 2.91
CA GLY A 394 -4.75 -4.40 2.93
C GLY A 394 -3.49 -5.15 3.36
N ILE A 395 -3.55 -6.47 3.20
CA ILE A 395 -2.42 -7.37 3.37
C ILE A 395 -2.37 -8.38 2.21
N ALA A 396 -1.18 -8.60 1.67
CA ALA A 396 -0.94 -9.55 0.59
C ALA A 396 -0.77 -10.99 1.11
N LYS A 397 -0.97 -11.99 0.23
CA LYS A 397 -0.81 -13.42 0.56
C LYS A 397 0.64 -13.85 0.78
N ASP A 398 1.61 -12.97 0.57
CA ASP A 398 3.00 -13.22 0.94
C ASP A 398 3.36 -12.63 2.32
N GLY A 399 2.40 -11.97 2.98
CA GLY A 399 2.55 -11.40 4.32
C GLY A 399 2.91 -9.92 4.37
N HIS A 400 3.24 -9.29 3.24
CA HIS A 400 3.57 -7.88 3.22
C HIS A 400 2.33 -6.98 3.27
N ILE A 401 2.50 -5.80 3.85
CA ILE A 401 1.45 -4.80 4.00
C ILE A 401 1.21 -4.11 2.65
N ILE A 402 -0.06 -3.82 2.35
CA ILE A 402 -0.46 -3.02 1.19
C ILE A 402 -0.88 -1.63 1.69
N TYR A 403 -0.22 -0.60 1.18
CA TYR A 403 -0.42 0.79 1.52
C TYR A 403 -1.19 1.56 0.44
N GLY A 404 -1.82 2.66 0.83
CA GLY A 404 -2.33 3.67 -0.08
C GLY A 404 -1.19 4.40 -0.81
N PRO A 405 -1.51 5.40 -1.65
CA PRO A 405 -0.55 5.98 -2.58
C PRO A 405 0.39 7.00 -1.94
N TYR A 406 0.35 7.19 -0.62
CA TYR A 406 1.09 8.24 0.09
C TYR A 406 2.05 7.67 1.13
N LEU A 407 3.21 8.31 1.31
CA LEU A 407 4.12 8.06 2.43
C LEU A 407 3.63 8.74 3.71
N SER A 408 4.32 8.47 4.82
CA SER A 408 4.08 9.13 6.11
C SER A 408 4.26 10.66 6.04
N THR A 409 5.03 11.15 5.07
CA THR A 409 5.24 12.58 4.80
C THR A 409 4.10 13.24 4.01
N GLY A 410 3.10 12.47 3.57
CA GLY A 410 2.02 12.94 2.68
C GLY A 410 2.42 13.10 1.22
N VAL A 411 3.65 12.75 0.86
CA VAL A 411 4.09 12.71 -0.54
C VAL A 411 3.50 11.49 -1.23
N GLN A 412 2.86 11.71 -2.37
CA GLN A 412 2.40 10.62 -3.22
C GLN A 412 3.60 9.87 -3.80
N VAL A 413 3.59 8.55 -3.72
CA VAL A 413 4.62 7.72 -4.34
C VAL A 413 4.27 7.50 -5.81
N THR A 414 5.13 7.98 -6.70
CA THR A 414 4.96 7.84 -8.16
C THR A 414 6.11 7.08 -8.83
N SER A 415 7.12 6.67 -8.06
CA SER A 415 8.32 5.98 -8.53
C SER A 415 9.01 5.24 -7.37
N GLY A 416 10.04 4.45 -7.65
CA GLY A 416 10.74 3.66 -6.63
C GLY A 416 10.19 2.25 -6.45
N PHE A 417 9.32 1.82 -7.37
CA PHE A 417 8.70 0.49 -7.37
C PHE A 417 9.51 -0.52 -8.18
N ASP A 418 9.54 -1.75 -7.68
CA ASP A 418 9.91 -2.92 -8.47
C ASP A 418 8.80 -3.33 -9.44
N VAL A 419 9.06 -4.34 -10.28
CA VAL A 419 8.07 -4.83 -11.26
C VAL A 419 6.80 -5.43 -10.62
N CYS A 420 6.84 -5.82 -9.34
CA CYS A 420 5.67 -6.30 -8.61
C CYS A 420 4.83 -5.18 -7.99
N ASN A 421 5.24 -3.92 -8.16
CA ASN A 421 4.68 -2.73 -7.53
C ASN A 421 4.85 -2.70 -6.00
N GLY A 422 5.93 -3.28 -5.51
CA GLY A 422 6.40 -3.08 -4.15
C GLY A 422 7.65 -2.21 -4.08
N MET A 423 7.93 -1.68 -2.90
CA MET A 423 9.11 -0.85 -2.66
C MET A 423 9.61 -0.98 -1.23
N PHE A 424 10.91 -0.71 -1.05
CA PHE A 424 11.48 -0.42 0.26
C PHE A 424 11.21 1.04 0.60
N TYR A 425 10.54 1.31 1.73
CA TYR A 425 9.99 2.63 2.04
C TYR A 425 10.58 3.31 3.29
N ASP A 426 11.55 2.68 3.96
CA ASP A 426 12.29 3.28 5.07
C ASP A 426 13.75 2.79 5.15
N SER A 427 14.50 3.39 6.08
CA SER A 427 15.91 3.09 6.32
C SER A 427 16.16 1.78 7.07
N VAL A 428 15.11 1.11 7.54
CA VAL A 428 15.20 -0.19 8.21
C VAL A 428 15.10 -1.34 7.20
N GLY A 429 14.62 -1.05 5.99
CA GLY A 429 14.49 -2.01 4.92
C GLY A 429 13.12 -2.69 4.91
N ASN A 430 12.10 -2.03 5.47
CA ASN A 430 10.74 -2.54 5.34
C ASN A 430 10.28 -2.47 3.89
N TYR A 431 9.73 -3.58 3.42
CA TYR A 431 9.14 -3.73 2.09
C TYR A 431 7.62 -3.77 2.19
N GLY A 432 6.93 -3.21 1.19
CA GLY A 432 5.48 -3.24 1.11
C GLY A 432 4.99 -2.90 -0.30
N TYR A 433 3.73 -3.19 -0.56
CA TYR A 433 3.04 -2.83 -1.80
C TYR A 433 2.34 -1.49 -1.64
N PHE A 434 2.20 -0.73 -2.73
CA PHE A 434 1.61 0.60 -2.70
C PHE A 434 0.55 0.75 -3.79
N ALA A 435 -0.55 1.40 -3.48
CA ALA A 435 -1.50 1.83 -4.50
C ALA A 435 -0.83 2.82 -5.46
N THR A 436 -1.01 2.61 -6.77
CA THR A 436 -0.47 3.50 -7.82
C THR A 436 -1.50 3.81 -8.89
N SER A 437 -1.24 4.85 -9.69
CA SER A 437 -2.05 5.21 -10.87
C SER A 437 -1.57 4.52 -12.16
N THR A 438 -0.65 3.58 -12.06
CA THR A 438 -0.07 2.85 -13.20
C THR A 438 -0.08 1.36 -12.91
N TYR A 439 -0.16 0.55 -13.95
CA TYR A 439 -0.14 -0.90 -13.81
C TYR A 439 1.25 -1.40 -13.34
N PRO A 440 1.32 -2.38 -12.41
CA PRO A 440 0.20 -3.00 -11.68
C PRO A 440 -0.26 -2.13 -10.50
N TYR A 441 -1.55 -1.80 -10.42
CA TYR A 441 -2.09 -0.74 -9.53
C TYR A 441 -1.96 -0.98 -8.01
N VAL A 442 -1.65 -2.21 -7.59
CA VAL A 442 -1.48 -2.63 -6.18
C VAL A 442 -0.41 -3.70 -6.06
N THR A 443 -0.73 -4.98 -6.31
CA THR A 443 0.25 -6.08 -6.21
C THR A 443 0.19 -6.90 -7.50
N GLY A 444 1.20 -6.71 -8.36
CA GLY A 444 1.29 -7.41 -9.64
C GLY A 444 1.78 -8.85 -9.48
N CYS A 445 2.77 -9.05 -8.62
CA CYS A 445 3.35 -10.34 -8.23
C CYS A 445 3.85 -10.24 -6.79
N PHE A 446 4.42 -11.30 -6.23
CA PHE A 446 5.00 -11.26 -4.89
C PHE A 446 6.51 -11.01 -4.95
N GLY A 447 6.93 -9.88 -4.38
CA GLY A 447 8.31 -9.40 -4.41
C GLY A 447 9.13 -9.71 -3.15
N PRO A 448 10.30 -9.07 -2.99
CA PRO A 448 10.85 -8.04 -3.88
C PRO A 448 11.24 -8.60 -5.24
N ALA A 449 11.07 -7.79 -6.28
CA ALA A 449 11.51 -8.12 -7.64
C ALA A 449 12.60 -7.15 -8.11
N ASN A 450 13.19 -7.42 -9.28
CA ASN A 450 14.13 -6.51 -9.91
C ASN A 450 13.42 -5.33 -10.62
N TYR A 451 14.23 -4.51 -11.30
CA TYR A 451 13.82 -3.25 -11.93
C TYR A 451 14.15 -3.30 -13.43
N PRO A 452 13.40 -4.07 -14.24
CA PRO A 452 13.70 -4.25 -15.66
C PRO A 452 13.40 -2.98 -16.46
N ASN A 453 14.16 -2.74 -17.52
CA ASN A 453 13.80 -1.74 -18.54
C ASN A 453 12.88 -2.36 -19.61
N ALA A 454 11.76 -2.94 -19.16
CA ALA A 454 10.80 -3.64 -20.01
C ALA A 454 9.40 -3.48 -19.43
N MET A 455 8.40 -3.31 -20.30
CA MET A 455 7.00 -3.09 -19.89
C MET A 455 6.12 -4.30 -20.24
N PRO A 456 5.08 -4.59 -19.45
CA PRO A 456 4.11 -5.64 -19.78
C PRO A 456 3.31 -5.26 -21.02
N ASN A 457 2.90 -6.27 -21.80
CA ASN A 457 2.12 -6.07 -23.03
C ASN A 457 0.59 -6.17 -22.84
N CYS A 458 0.11 -6.44 -21.62
CA CYS A 458 -1.32 -6.59 -21.30
C CYS A 458 -2.03 -5.27 -20.93
N THR A 459 -1.30 -4.16 -20.86
CA THR A 459 -1.84 -2.85 -20.47
C THR A 459 -1.36 -1.75 -21.43
N THR A 460 -2.18 -0.71 -21.57
CA THR A 460 -1.80 0.57 -22.20
C THR A 460 -1.39 1.63 -21.17
N ASN A 461 -1.49 1.31 -19.88
CA ASN A 461 -1.11 2.18 -18.75
C ASN A 461 0.01 1.56 -17.87
N PRO A 462 1.14 1.08 -18.45
CA PRO A 462 2.24 0.57 -17.64
C PRO A 462 2.91 1.69 -16.82
N ALA A 463 3.63 1.32 -15.76
CA ALA A 463 4.55 2.26 -15.10
C ALA A 463 5.54 2.86 -16.13
N ALA A 464 5.92 4.13 -15.96
CA ALA A 464 6.88 4.77 -16.87
C ALA A 464 8.28 4.12 -16.80
N ALA A 465 8.67 3.65 -15.61
CA ALA A 465 9.89 2.91 -15.36
C ALA A 465 9.78 2.15 -14.03
N TYR A 466 10.41 0.97 -13.93
CA TYR A 466 10.68 0.32 -12.66
C TYR A 466 12.02 0.84 -12.14
N THR A 467 12.02 1.44 -10.95
CA THR A 467 13.19 2.16 -10.41
C THR A 467 13.39 1.81 -8.94
N LYS A 468 14.64 1.70 -8.50
CA LYS A 468 14.94 1.52 -7.07
C LYS A 468 14.47 2.76 -6.30
N SER A 469 13.80 2.55 -5.18
CA SER A 469 13.59 3.63 -4.21
C SER A 469 14.94 4.15 -3.68
N THR A 470 14.95 5.38 -3.17
CA THR A 470 16.15 5.96 -2.52
C THR A 470 16.59 5.11 -1.33
N TYR A 471 15.64 4.53 -0.60
CA TYR A 471 15.91 3.58 0.48
C TYR A 471 16.58 2.32 -0.06
N ALA A 472 16.02 1.67 -1.08
CA ALA A 472 16.64 0.50 -1.71
C ALA A 472 18.07 0.80 -2.22
N ALA A 473 18.29 1.97 -2.82
CA ALA A 473 19.62 2.38 -3.28
C ALA A 473 20.62 2.47 -2.12
N SER A 474 20.22 3.02 -0.97
CA SER A 474 21.08 3.19 0.21
C SER A 474 21.63 1.86 0.76
N PHE A 475 20.85 0.78 0.69
CA PHE A 475 21.30 -0.56 1.09
C PHE A 475 22.36 -1.14 0.16
N THR A 476 22.34 -0.79 -1.13
CA THR A 476 23.32 -1.30 -2.10
C THR A 476 24.66 -0.60 -2.03
N SER A 477 24.68 0.68 -1.65
CA SER A 477 25.93 1.46 -1.54
C SER A 477 26.74 1.12 -0.30
N SER A 478 26.11 0.57 0.73
CA SER A 478 26.73 0.33 2.04
C SER A 478 27.63 -0.91 2.07
N SER A 479 27.50 -1.84 1.12
CA SER A 479 28.27 -3.10 1.12
C SER A 479 29.56 -3.04 0.29
N SER A 480 29.84 -1.94 -0.43
CA SER A 480 31.02 -1.83 -1.30
C SER A 480 32.18 -1.10 -0.66
N THR A 481 32.16 -0.83 0.66
CA THR A 481 33.34 -0.29 1.34
C THR A 481 34.40 -1.37 1.38
N THR A 482 35.27 -1.28 0.38
CA THR A 482 36.57 -1.89 0.20
C THR A 482 37.01 -2.66 1.43
N ALA A 483 37.04 -3.99 1.32
CA ALA A 483 38.00 -4.80 2.06
C ALA A 483 39.39 -4.31 1.61
N GLY A 484 39.79 -3.14 2.12
CA GLY A 484 41.13 -2.64 2.01
C GLY A 484 41.96 -3.68 2.73
N THR A 485 42.67 -4.47 1.94
CA THR A 485 43.71 -5.38 2.38
C THR A 485 44.55 -4.62 3.40
N ALA A 486 44.29 -4.85 4.69
CA ALA A 486 45.19 -4.45 5.74
C ALA A 486 46.43 -5.31 5.51
N SER A 487 47.34 -4.79 4.70
CA SER A 487 48.68 -5.32 4.53
C SER A 487 49.33 -5.24 5.91
N SER A 488 49.23 -6.35 6.64
CA SER A 488 49.99 -6.60 7.85
C SER A 488 51.46 -6.70 7.48
N THR A 489 52.09 -5.54 7.28
CA THR A 489 53.54 -5.44 7.31
C THR A 489 53.94 -5.59 8.77
N VAL A 490 54.15 -6.83 9.19
CA VAL A 490 54.81 -7.16 10.45
C VAL A 490 56.26 -6.67 10.33
N GLY A 491 56.53 -5.51 10.90
CA GLY A 491 57.88 -4.99 11.06
C GLY A 491 58.64 -5.83 12.08
N SER A 492 59.37 -6.83 11.60
CA SER A 492 60.42 -7.49 12.39
C SER A 492 61.60 -6.53 12.51
N ILE A 493 61.78 -5.95 13.69
CA ILE A 493 63.00 -5.23 14.06
C ILE A 493 64.08 -6.30 14.28
N SER A 494 64.99 -6.44 13.33
CA SER A 494 66.26 -7.13 13.54
C SER A 494 67.40 -6.25 13.04
N SER A 495 68.25 -5.88 13.99
CA SER A 495 69.48 -5.14 13.84
C SER A 495 70.55 -5.96 13.13
N THR A 496 70.96 -5.56 11.93
CA THR A 496 72.31 -5.91 11.43
C THR A 496 72.92 -4.80 10.59
N ILE A 497 74.18 -4.56 10.92
CA ILE A 497 75.13 -3.57 10.46
C ILE A 497 75.61 -3.88 9.01
N SER A 498 75.81 -2.80 8.24
CA SER A 498 76.69 -2.58 7.08
C SER A 498 77.07 -3.72 6.13
N ALA A 499 76.87 -3.49 4.83
CA ALA A 499 77.98 -3.44 3.86
C ALA A 499 77.54 -2.80 2.53
N THR A 500 78.34 -1.82 2.12
CA THR A 500 78.33 -1.09 0.86
C THR A 500 78.80 -1.98 -0.29
N THR A 501 78.07 -2.00 -1.41
CA THR A 501 78.70 -2.13 -2.75
C THR A 501 77.76 -1.66 -3.86
N SER A 502 78.27 -0.69 -4.62
CA SER A 502 77.69 -0.13 -5.83
C SER A 502 77.95 -1.03 -7.04
N THR A 503 76.97 -1.17 -7.92
CA THR A 503 77.23 -1.31 -9.37
C THR A 503 76.02 -0.87 -10.18
N ALA A 504 76.26 0.11 -11.06
CA ALA A 504 75.35 0.57 -12.09
C ALA A 504 75.43 -0.35 -13.31
N VAL A 505 74.28 -0.61 -13.96
CA VAL A 505 74.23 -1.00 -15.38
C VAL A 505 73.01 -0.34 -16.03
N LEU A 506 73.29 0.51 -17.02
CA LEU A 506 72.37 1.04 -18.03
C LEU A 506 72.02 -0.06 -19.05
N SER A 507 70.78 -0.10 -19.52
CA SER A 507 70.53 -0.40 -20.92
C SER A 507 69.14 0.06 -21.40
N SER A 508 69.18 0.68 -22.57
CA SER A 508 68.14 1.20 -23.46
C SER A 508 67.22 0.13 -24.05
N THR A 509 66.05 0.49 -24.62
CA THR A 509 65.73 0.38 -26.08
C THR A 509 64.36 1.03 -26.44
N ALA A 510 64.34 1.66 -27.62
CA ALA A 510 63.33 2.28 -28.52
C ALA A 510 61.83 1.87 -28.43
N ILE A 511 60.84 2.76 -28.64
CA ILE A 511 60.36 3.53 -29.84
C ILE A 511 59.79 2.67 -31.00
N SER A 512 58.47 2.77 -31.22
CA SER A 512 57.76 2.91 -32.51
C SER A 512 56.25 3.18 -32.24
N THR A 513 55.73 4.40 -32.40
CA THR A 513 55.09 5.06 -33.58
C THR A 513 53.75 4.50 -34.09
N ALA A 514 52.73 5.38 -34.00
CA ALA A 514 51.64 5.68 -34.95
C ALA A 514 50.60 4.58 -35.26
N SER A 515 49.31 4.83 -35.56
CA SER A 515 48.60 6.03 -36.03
C SER A 515 47.07 5.87 -35.88
N THR A 516 46.42 7.02 -35.82
CA THR A 516 45.01 7.38 -36.04
C THR A 516 44.25 6.66 -37.17
N SER A 517 42.94 6.48 -36.98
CA SER A 517 41.89 6.45 -38.03
C SER A 517 40.54 6.77 -37.33
N ALA A 518 39.95 7.95 -37.47
CA ALA A 518 39.27 8.55 -38.64
C ALA A 518 37.95 7.85 -39.02
N VAL A 519 36.88 8.62 -38.80
CA VAL A 519 35.47 8.39 -39.13
C VAL A 519 35.28 8.45 -40.65
N GLY A 520 34.48 7.54 -41.21
CA GLY A 520 34.05 7.55 -42.61
C GLY A 520 32.67 6.93 -42.78
N TYR A 521 31.72 7.73 -43.25
CA TYR A 521 30.40 7.34 -43.76
C TYR A 521 30.54 6.66 -45.13
N SER A 522 29.78 5.60 -45.41
CA SER A 522 29.23 5.36 -46.76
C SER A 522 28.05 4.38 -46.76
N THR A 523 26.98 4.82 -47.40
CA THR A 523 25.81 4.08 -47.90
C THR A 523 26.15 3.13 -49.07
N SER A 524 25.48 1.97 -49.18
CA SER A 524 24.86 1.50 -50.45
C SER A 524 24.21 0.11 -50.34
N SER A 525 22.94 0.07 -50.76
CA SER A 525 22.18 -0.98 -51.47
C SER A 525 22.87 -2.26 -51.97
N GLY A 526 22.11 -3.38 -51.96
CA GLY A 526 22.14 -4.33 -53.08
C GLY A 526 22.04 -5.84 -52.77
N ALA A 527 20.82 -6.37 -52.84
CA ALA A 527 20.40 -7.63 -53.49
C ALA A 527 21.03 -9.02 -53.17
N SER A 528 20.08 -9.96 -52.98
CA SER A 528 20.00 -11.34 -53.50
C SER A 528 20.97 -12.42 -52.99
N GLY A 529 20.37 -13.50 -52.48
CA GLY A 529 21.04 -14.80 -52.33
C GLY A 529 20.25 -15.79 -51.49
N SER A 530 19.29 -16.50 -52.10
CA SER A 530 18.75 -17.76 -51.56
C SER A 530 19.88 -18.80 -51.41
N PRO A 531 19.68 -19.82 -50.56
CA PRO A 531 19.59 -21.15 -51.17
C PRO A 531 18.44 -22.01 -50.63
N ALA A 532 18.03 -22.91 -51.51
CA ALA A 532 17.00 -23.92 -51.34
C ALA A 532 17.49 -25.16 -50.56
N SER A 533 16.55 -25.83 -49.90
CA SER A 533 16.40 -27.30 -49.80
C SER A 533 15.11 -27.57 -48.99
N SER A 534 14.00 -28.02 -49.59
CA SER A 534 13.62 -29.43 -49.86
C SER A 534 13.67 -30.30 -48.59
N SER A 535 12.64 -31.02 -48.14
CA SER A 535 11.43 -31.55 -48.79
C SER A 535 10.50 -32.22 -47.75
N THR A 536 9.22 -32.44 -48.15
CA THR A 536 8.28 -33.53 -47.75
C THR A 536 7.73 -33.52 -46.30
N THR A 537 6.42 -33.64 -46.01
CA THR A 537 5.37 -34.45 -46.67
C THR A 537 3.95 -34.06 -46.21
N ALA A 538 2.99 -34.28 -47.13
CA ALA A 538 1.61 -34.75 -46.96
C ALA A 538 0.52 -33.85 -46.34
N ALA A 539 -0.38 -33.44 -47.24
CA ALA A 539 -1.72 -32.94 -47.01
C ALA A 539 -2.70 -34.06 -46.57
N MET A 540 -3.71 -33.70 -45.77
CA MET A 540 -5.06 -34.23 -45.92
C MET A 540 -6.07 -33.10 -45.73
N SER A 541 -6.84 -32.89 -46.78
CA SER A 541 -7.97 -31.99 -46.89
C SER A 541 -9.16 -32.51 -46.07
N SER A 542 -9.90 -31.62 -45.42
CA SER A 542 -11.34 -31.79 -45.27
C SER A 542 -12.04 -30.43 -45.22
N SER A 543 -12.82 -30.22 -46.26
CA SER A 543 -13.79 -29.16 -46.46
C SER A 543 -14.95 -29.26 -45.46
N SER A 544 -15.37 -28.13 -44.89
CA SER A 544 -16.78 -27.92 -44.57
C SER A 544 -17.13 -26.44 -44.69
N SER A 545 -18.05 -26.22 -45.61
CA SER A 545 -18.83 -25.02 -45.88
C SER A 545 -19.59 -24.53 -44.65
N LEU A 546 -19.60 -23.21 -44.41
CA LEU A 546 -20.69 -22.55 -43.70
C LEU A 546 -20.98 -21.17 -44.28
N SER A 547 -22.28 -20.99 -44.47
CA SER A 547 -23.02 -20.01 -45.23
C SER A 547 -22.91 -18.58 -44.71
N THR A 548 -22.69 -17.67 -45.65
CA THR A 548 -22.93 -16.24 -45.53
C THR A 548 -24.43 -15.94 -45.42
N SER A 549 -24.82 -15.15 -44.43
CA SER A 549 -26.10 -14.43 -44.41
C SER A 549 -25.80 -12.94 -44.28
N ALA A 550 -26.01 -12.23 -45.38
CA ALA A 550 -25.91 -10.78 -45.47
C ALA A 550 -27.15 -10.15 -44.83
N VAL A 551 -26.95 -9.22 -43.90
CA VAL A 551 -27.98 -8.28 -43.44
C VAL A 551 -27.59 -6.91 -43.96
N GLY A 552 -28.42 -6.38 -44.86
CA GLY A 552 -28.25 -5.09 -45.50
C GLY A 552 -28.39 -3.94 -44.50
N SER A 553 -27.44 -3.01 -44.55
CA SER A 553 -27.53 -1.70 -43.91
C SER A 553 -27.98 -0.68 -44.95
N SER A 554 -29.24 -0.26 -44.87
CA SER A 554 -29.75 0.93 -45.55
C SER A 554 -29.53 2.15 -44.66
N GLY A 555 -28.75 3.11 -45.16
CA GLY A 555 -28.54 4.40 -44.53
C GLY A 555 -29.79 5.27 -44.52
N SER A 556 -29.84 6.21 -43.58
CA SER A 556 -30.74 7.37 -43.62
C SER A 556 -30.09 8.50 -42.84
N SER A 557 -29.46 9.39 -43.59
CA SER A 557 -29.03 10.72 -43.20
C SER A 557 -30.24 11.61 -42.92
N SER A 558 -30.23 12.33 -41.79
CA SER A 558 -31.09 13.51 -41.62
C SER A 558 -30.32 14.61 -40.90
N THR A 559 -29.96 15.60 -41.70
CA THR A 559 -29.47 16.93 -41.35
C THR A 559 -30.64 17.73 -40.77
N ALA A 560 -30.49 18.35 -39.60
CA ALA A 560 -31.45 19.34 -39.11
C ALA A 560 -30.74 20.60 -38.60
N ALA A 561 -31.23 21.71 -39.13
CA ALA A 561 -30.71 23.06 -39.10
C ALA A 561 -30.62 23.70 -37.72
N ILE A 562 -29.60 24.55 -37.58
CA ILE A 562 -29.46 25.61 -36.58
C ILE A 562 -30.43 26.74 -36.95
N THR A 563 -31.29 27.15 -36.02
CA THR A 563 -31.95 28.46 -36.06
C THR A 563 -31.86 29.16 -34.71
N SER A 564 -31.58 30.45 -34.81
CA SER A 564 -31.27 31.45 -33.78
C SER A 564 -32.51 31.99 -33.06
N SER A 565 -32.37 32.24 -31.74
CA SER A 565 -32.82 33.37 -30.88
C SER A 565 -34.13 34.13 -31.20
N PRO A 566 -34.92 34.58 -30.18
CA PRO A 566 -34.52 35.73 -29.37
C PRO A 566 -34.99 35.77 -27.89
N ALA A 567 -34.48 36.80 -27.22
CA ALA A 567 -34.58 37.16 -25.81
C ALA A 567 -35.99 37.36 -25.24
N GLY A 568 -36.11 37.16 -23.92
CA GLY A 568 -37.26 37.57 -23.11
C GLY A 568 -36.93 37.52 -21.62
N SER A 569 -36.79 38.69 -21.01
CA SER A 569 -36.65 38.95 -19.58
C SER A 569 -37.96 38.74 -18.82
N THR A 570 -37.92 38.30 -17.56
CA THR A 570 -38.52 38.97 -16.36
C THR A 570 -38.65 38.06 -15.13
N ALA A 571 -38.51 38.72 -13.97
CA ALA A 571 -39.14 38.46 -12.67
C ALA A 571 -38.64 37.33 -11.75
N SER A 572 -37.88 37.81 -10.76
CA SER A 572 -37.72 37.29 -9.40
C SER A 572 -39.06 37.00 -8.71
N ALA A 573 -39.19 35.83 -8.08
CA ALA A 573 -40.14 35.60 -6.99
C ALA A 573 -39.52 34.70 -5.92
N SER A 574 -39.26 35.33 -4.77
CA SER A 574 -38.88 34.73 -3.50
C SER A 574 -40.02 33.88 -2.94
N SER A 575 -39.75 32.61 -2.62
CA SER A 575 -40.65 31.77 -1.82
C SER A 575 -40.02 31.45 -0.47
N THR A 576 -40.52 32.13 0.55
CA THR A 576 -40.24 31.90 1.96
C THR A 576 -40.97 30.64 2.42
N ALA A 577 -40.24 29.55 2.69
CA ALA A 577 -40.80 28.35 3.32
C ALA A 577 -40.87 28.53 4.84
N ARG A 578 -42.09 28.59 5.36
CA ARG A 578 -42.44 28.66 6.78
C ARG A 578 -42.29 27.25 7.40
N LEU A 579 -41.42 27.13 8.39
CA LEU A 579 -41.21 25.92 9.19
C LEU A 579 -42.30 25.82 10.27
N THR A 580 -43.19 24.83 10.18
CA THR A 580 -44.17 24.53 11.23
C THR A 580 -43.60 23.45 12.15
N ILE A 581 -43.26 23.82 13.38
CA ILE A 581 -42.83 22.91 14.44
C ILE A 581 -44.09 22.38 15.14
N SER A 582 -44.39 21.08 14.99
CA SER A 582 -45.37 20.38 15.81
C SER A 582 -44.65 19.68 16.97
N THR A 583 -44.86 20.19 18.17
CA THR A 583 -44.53 19.53 19.45
C THR A 583 -45.50 18.39 19.70
N VAL A 584 -45.01 17.15 19.78
CA VAL A 584 -45.78 15.98 20.25
C VAL A 584 -45.41 15.72 21.71
N ALA A 585 -46.42 15.82 22.58
CA ALA A 585 -46.34 15.53 23.99
C ALA A 585 -46.24 14.01 24.24
N VAL A 586 -45.32 13.61 25.10
CA VAL A 586 -45.14 12.23 25.56
C VAL A 586 -46.07 12.01 26.75
N GLY A 587 -47.16 11.25 26.53
CA GLY A 587 -48.04 10.78 27.59
C GLY A 587 -47.57 9.43 28.13
N SER A 588 -47.19 9.41 29.40
CA SER A 588 -46.91 8.19 30.17
C SER A 588 -48.22 7.50 30.57
N SER A 589 -48.37 6.23 30.23
CA SER A 589 -49.41 5.36 30.77
C SER A 589 -48.80 4.03 31.22
N THR A 590 -48.62 3.92 32.52
CA THR A 590 -48.46 2.67 33.26
C THR A 590 -49.77 1.88 33.20
N LEU A 591 -49.72 0.59 32.86
CA LEU A 591 -50.82 -0.33 33.16
C LEU A 591 -50.30 -1.68 33.65
N SER A 592 -51.02 -2.18 34.64
CA SER A 592 -50.72 -3.14 35.68
C SER A 592 -50.77 -4.61 35.26
N VAL A 593 -49.98 -5.40 35.97
CA VAL A 593 -49.93 -6.87 35.98
C VAL A 593 -50.98 -7.45 36.94
N ALA A 594 -51.78 -8.41 36.46
CA ALA A 594 -52.44 -9.52 37.16
C ALA A 594 -53.07 -10.42 36.06
N GLY A 595 -53.12 -11.75 36.06
CA GLY A 595 -52.85 -12.83 37.01
C GLY A 595 -53.79 -14.00 36.63
N GLY A 596 -53.27 -15.24 36.57
CA GLY A 596 -54.04 -16.51 36.40
C GLY A 596 -54.47 -16.83 34.96
N THR A 597 -54.51 -18.06 34.45
CA THR A 597 -54.58 -19.41 35.03
C THR A 597 -54.20 -20.47 33.98
N SER A 598 -53.87 -21.66 34.47
CA SER A 598 -53.39 -22.89 33.82
C SER A 598 -54.42 -23.71 33.01
N VAL A 599 -53.88 -24.75 32.33
CA VAL A 599 -54.49 -25.96 31.70
C VAL A 599 -54.98 -25.72 30.25
N SER A 600 -54.62 -26.45 29.19
CA SER A 600 -54.48 -27.91 29.00
C SER A 600 -53.68 -28.23 27.71
N SER A 601 -53.12 -29.43 27.71
CA SER A 601 -52.55 -30.20 26.59
C SER A 601 -53.45 -30.36 25.36
N SER A 602 -52.87 -30.30 24.15
CA SER A 602 -53.31 -31.10 23.01
C SER A 602 -52.22 -31.28 21.95
N THR A 603 -51.83 -32.53 21.80
CA THR A 603 -51.00 -33.17 20.78
C THR A 603 -51.65 -33.15 19.40
N SER A 604 -50.93 -32.76 18.35
CA SER A 604 -51.13 -33.19 16.93
C SER A 604 -50.31 -32.28 16.01
N ARG A 605 -49.77 -32.65 14.85
CA ARG A 605 -49.54 -33.91 14.12
C ARG A 605 -48.57 -33.51 13.02
N ALA A 606 -47.57 -34.33 12.75
CA ALA A 606 -46.77 -34.26 11.54
C ALA A 606 -47.65 -34.59 10.32
N MET A 607 -47.67 -33.71 9.32
CA MET A 607 -48.19 -34.04 7.99
C MET A 607 -47.02 -34.42 7.08
N ALA A 608 -46.86 -35.73 6.91
CA ALA A 608 -46.19 -36.31 5.75
C ALA A 608 -47.27 -36.53 4.68
N SER A 609 -47.09 -35.96 3.49
CA SER A 609 -47.90 -36.26 2.31
C SER A 609 -47.06 -37.08 1.33
N SER A 610 -47.47 -38.33 1.16
CA SER A 610 -47.01 -39.30 0.16
C SER A 610 -47.90 -39.29 -1.08
N SER A 611 -47.38 -39.88 -2.17
CA SER A 611 -48.00 -40.27 -3.46
C SER A 611 -48.11 -39.14 -4.51
N SER A 612 -47.84 -39.34 -5.81
CA SER A 612 -47.89 -40.57 -6.62
C SER A 612 -47.05 -40.47 -7.91
N THR A 613 -46.56 -41.62 -8.32
CA THR A 613 -45.91 -42.04 -9.56
C THR A 613 -46.77 -41.84 -10.82
N SER A 614 -46.14 -41.47 -11.95
CA SER A 614 -46.59 -41.87 -13.30
C SER A 614 -45.39 -42.11 -14.23
N ARG A 615 -45.32 -43.33 -14.76
CA ARG A 615 -44.34 -43.91 -15.71
C ARG A 615 -44.94 -43.92 -17.12
N SER A 616 -44.11 -43.69 -18.15
CA SER A 616 -44.19 -44.27 -19.52
C SER A 616 -42.80 -44.07 -20.17
N VAL A 617 -41.88 -45.03 -20.25
CA VAL A 617 -41.75 -46.22 -21.15
C VAL A 617 -41.60 -45.88 -22.64
N ASN A 618 -40.36 -46.00 -23.15
CA ASN A 618 -39.95 -46.84 -24.31
C ASN A 618 -38.40 -46.83 -24.38
N SER A 619 -37.67 -47.89 -24.01
CA SER A 619 -37.15 -49.00 -24.85
C SER A 619 -36.45 -48.52 -26.14
N SER A 620 -35.16 -48.81 -26.33
CA SER A 620 -34.73 -50.10 -26.92
C SER A 620 -33.25 -50.40 -26.63
N ALA A 621 -32.97 -51.68 -26.39
CA ALA A 621 -31.67 -52.29 -26.19
C ALA A 621 -31.08 -52.78 -27.52
N ALA A 622 -29.74 -52.91 -27.60
CA ALA A 622 -29.09 -53.83 -28.51
C ALA A 622 -27.82 -54.44 -27.89
N THR A 623 -27.96 -55.75 -27.72
CA THR A 623 -27.12 -56.90 -27.39
C THR A 623 -25.66 -56.92 -27.88
N ALA A 624 -24.84 -57.64 -27.13
CA ALA A 624 -23.43 -57.98 -27.33
C ALA A 624 -23.18 -59.19 -28.27
N SER A 625 -21.95 -59.31 -28.78
CA SER A 625 -21.28 -60.58 -29.15
C SER A 625 -19.77 -60.35 -29.41
N THR A 626 -18.88 -60.78 -28.51
CA THR A 626 -17.90 -61.91 -28.61
C THR A 626 -16.98 -61.94 -29.84
N ALA A 627 -15.64 -61.92 -29.62
CA ALA A 627 -14.76 -63.10 -29.74
C ALA A 627 -13.25 -62.76 -29.60
N SER A 628 -12.55 -63.53 -28.75
CA SER A 628 -11.18 -64.12 -28.85
C SER A 628 -9.99 -63.27 -29.37
N SER A 629 -8.77 -63.30 -28.83
CA SER A 629 -7.98 -64.42 -28.29
C SER A 629 -6.63 -63.94 -27.71
N SER A 630 -6.14 -64.66 -26.66
CA SER A 630 -4.73 -65.03 -26.32
C SER A 630 -3.62 -63.96 -26.33
N ALA A 631 -2.64 -63.87 -25.45
CA ALA A 631 -2.03 -64.64 -24.36
C ALA A 631 -1.10 -63.63 -23.63
N GLY A 632 -0.57 -63.77 -22.43
CA GLY A 632 -0.48 -64.82 -21.42
C GLY A 632 0.49 -64.31 -20.35
N SER A 633 0.40 -64.91 -19.14
CA SER A 633 1.46 -65.02 -18.11
C SER A 633 1.90 -63.70 -17.44
N SER A 634 1.88 -63.51 -16.11
CA SER A 634 2.10 -64.41 -14.98
C SER A 634 1.52 -63.70 -13.74
N ALA A 635 0.55 -64.27 -13.01
CA ALA A 635 0.76 -65.14 -11.85
C ALA A 635 1.61 -64.45 -10.76
N SER A 636 0.96 -63.87 -9.73
CA SER A 636 0.58 -64.53 -8.45
C SER A 636 1.68 -64.30 -7.41
N SER A 637 1.43 -64.01 -6.14
CA SER A 637 0.39 -64.46 -5.23
C SER A 637 0.54 -63.61 -3.96
N SER A 638 -0.50 -62.89 -3.52
CA SER A 638 -1.45 -63.33 -2.49
C SER A 638 -0.80 -63.84 -1.19
N SER A 639 -1.03 -63.16 -0.07
CA SER A 639 -2.03 -63.66 0.88
C SER A 639 -2.29 -62.67 2.01
N THR A 640 -3.58 -62.57 2.29
CA THR A 640 -4.26 -61.81 3.32
C THR A 640 -4.20 -62.54 4.65
N ALA A 641 -3.99 -61.85 5.78
CA ALA A 641 -4.61 -62.22 7.06
C ALA A 641 -4.64 -61.06 8.07
N ARG A 642 -5.82 -60.90 8.68
CA ARG A 642 -6.19 -60.12 9.87
C ARG A 642 -5.19 -60.20 11.03
N SER A 643 -5.05 -59.11 11.81
CA SER A 643 -5.67 -58.95 13.15
C SER A 643 -4.95 -57.91 14.04
N THR A 644 -5.75 -57.25 14.88
CA THR A 644 -5.45 -56.71 16.25
C THR A 644 -4.61 -55.44 16.47
N VAL A 645 -5.35 -54.38 16.83
CA VAL A 645 -5.25 -53.44 17.96
C VAL A 645 -4.08 -53.57 18.96
N LEU A 646 -3.65 -52.38 19.43
CA LEU A 646 -2.77 -52.00 20.56
C LEU A 646 -1.26 -52.03 20.33
N SER A 647 -0.62 -50.84 20.35
CA SER A 647 0.33 -50.46 21.41
C SER A 647 0.84 -49.02 21.24
N SER A 648 0.87 -48.31 22.36
CA SER A 648 1.55 -47.05 22.57
C SER A 648 3.06 -47.17 22.42
N SER A 649 3.70 -46.16 21.84
CA SER A 649 5.14 -45.95 22.00
C SER A 649 5.43 -44.46 22.14
N THR A 650 5.69 -44.08 23.39
CA THR A 650 6.33 -42.85 23.83
C THR A 650 7.71 -42.76 23.20
N VAL A 651 7.90 -41.84 22.24
CA VAL A 651 9.22 -41.48 21.72
C VAL A 651 9.72 -40.25 22.48
N LYS A 652 10.71 -40.46 23.33
CA LYS A 652 11.48 -39.44 24.03
C LYS A 652 12.61 -39.00 23.11
N THR A 653 12.43 -37.90 22.37
CA THR A 653 13.50 -37.23 21.62
C THR A 653 14.07 -36.09 22.46
N THR A 654 15.26 -36.31 23.00
CA THR A 654 16.17 -35.26 23.45
C THR A 654 16.81 -34.62 22.22
N SER A 655 16.35 -33.44 21.81
CA SER A 655 17.07 -32.56 20.90
C SER A 655 17.64 -31.38 21.68
N ALA A 656 18.96 -31.30 21.71
CA ALA A 656 19.70 -30.18 22.25
C ALA A 656 19.48 -28.95 21.34
N SER A 657 18.87 -27.92 21.91
CA SER A 657 18.76 -26.58 21.33
C SER A 657 20.08 -25.82 21.56
N SER A 658 20.76 -25.48 20.47
CA SER A 658 21.85 -24.50 20.45
C SER A 658 21.47 -23.34 19.53
N SER A 659 20.70 -22.39 20.05
CA SER A 659 20.54 -21.05 19.44
C SER A 659 19.69 -20.15 20.32
N ASP A 660 20.29 -19.63 21.40
CA ASP A 660 19.74 -18.49 22.14
C ASP A 660 20.84 -17.74 22.91
N LYS A 661 21.80 -17.15 22.18
CA LYS A 661 22.89 -16.36 22.79
C LYS A 661 22.79 -14.86 22.54
N THR A 662 21.95 -14.40 21.61
CA THR A 662 21.85 -12.98 21.23
C THR A 662 20.84 -12.19 22.07
N SER A 663 19.76 -12.82 22.56
CA SER A 663 18.78 -12.16 23.45
C SER A 663 19.35 -11.84 24.84
N HIS A 664 20.22 -12.72 25.36
CA HIS A 664 20.87 -12.54 26.66
C HIS A 664 21.94 -11.44 26.67
N ILE A 665 22.57 -11.15 25.54
CA ILE A 665 23.61 -10.10 25.46
C ILE A 665 22.99 -8.70 25.61
N SER A 666 21.84 -8.44 24.99
CA SER A 666 21.17 -7.13 25.12
C SER A 666 20.68 -6.86 26.54
N SER A 667 20.13 -7.87 27.23
CA SER A 667 19.70 -7.72 28.64
C SER A 667 20.88 -7.54 29.60
N ALA A 668 21.99 -8.25 29.36
CA ALA A 668 23.22 -8.11 30.14
C ALA A 668 23.88 -6.74 29.95
N ILE A 669 23.87 -6.19 28.73
CA ILE A 669 24.41 -4.85 28.45
C ILE A 669 23.56 -3.78 29.14
N VAL A 670 22.23 -3.89 29.09
CA VAL A 670 21.33 -2.93 29.79
C VAL A 670 21.52 -3.00 31.31
N SER A 671 21.64 -4.21 31.89
CA SER A 671 21.91 -4.37 33.32
C SER A 671 23.29 -3.86 33.73
N LEU A 672 24.33 -4.10 32.91
CA LEU A 672 25.67 -3.60 33.17
C LEU A 672 25.74 -2.07 33.08
N CYS A 673 25.05 -1.46 32.10
CA CYS A 673 24.94 0.00 31.99
C CYS A 673 24.18 0.60 33.19
N LEU A 674 23.11 -0.05 33.66
CA LEU A 674 22.36 0.40 34.84
C LEU A 674 23.22 0.28 36.13
N PHE A 675 24.01 -0.79 36.24
CA PHE A 675 24.92 -0.99 37.37
C PHE A 675 26.05 0.04 37.38
N ILE A 676 26.66 0.32 36.22
CA ILE A 676 27.68 1.37 36.08
C ILE A 676 27.10 2.74 36.41
N MET A 677 25.88 3.05 35.97
CA MET A 677 25.19 4.31 36.32
C MET A 677 24.94 4.43 37.84
N LEU A 678 24.45 3.37 38.48
CA LEU A 678 24.21 3.35 39.94
C LEU A 678 25.51 3.46 40.75
N THR A 679 26.62 2.94 40.21
CA THR A 679 27.96 3.00 40.82
C THR A 679 28.64 4.36 40.61
N ILE A 680 28.27 5.11 39.57
CA ILE A 680 28.76 6.48 39.33
C ILE A 680 27.93 7.52 40.12
N ILE A 681 26.68 7.21 40.45
CA ILE A 681 25.79 8.06 41.25
C ILE A 681 26.10 7.96 42.76
N HIS A 682 26.55 6.79 43.23
CA HIS A 682 27.12 6.62 44.58
C HIS A 682 28.57 7.14 44.60
#